data_AF-A0A022PHA0-F1
#
_entry.id   AF-A0A022PHA0-F1
#
_cell.length_a   1.000
_cell.length_b   1.000
_cell.length_c   1.000
_cell.angle_alpha   90.00
_cell.angle_beta   90.00
_cell.angle_gamma   90.00
#
_symmetry.space_group_name_H-M   'P 1'
#
loop_
_entity.id
_entity.type
_entity.pdbx_description
1 polymer ?
#
loop_
_entity_poly.entity_id
_entity_poly.type
_entity_poly.pdbx_seq_one_letter_code
_entity_poly.pdbx_strand_id
1 'polypeptide(L)'
;MNNQDALFPIIKDDIAFDTLLAQAKAIIERYSGQYWSDMSENDPGITLLEAYCYSASDLAYRHSLPLKDLLTPTPEEQTAGEGIFPQEFGPQQMLTCGPITAEDYRRVLLDLHSSDPMNDTKEGYFLFNDARLVCEPKDQRYTYWYSKKKREYSFMQIPDSESEQLTLRGNYWLYLLPGRETQADNKLAQEKLNAFLKDNRNLGEWVSKIIWLQPVDLPLKIDIQLDDDVKDIADIFAQIYMTAEQTIIEKPLRYTTQAMKEMGYSNEEIFDGPYLHHGWMPQLPPIRDYNGAMVLNLSHLVNQLLAIKGVQGVTRLELDKEKYDASIISPLSGDNWSWKIIKEHYYPRLWGEDPLALMASSDSPLTIIAKGGVKVTVSREDIEKKLITEPLINTKPELLNWGKHRKVRDYYPASNKLPACYGLQTNKHTLQQLQLHQFMLPFEQLLANGCAELALLPKLLAFKQRGNRVYGVQWPFKANTVSHRVHQQIIPDLIAKLSRDSQIDIGNDIQKPNYIKELTILDHLLGYFGAELAARPLTLDFRDFLNTQRGYLAQQPELTYQRNNIRIDKVSALQKRIAARLGLGGECFSDIPNLANLPFYLIEHRQLLPVKPDIQFDTPQKPDSLVVEDEQLKITQKDTTGRLLQGQVINLIIIEGDREFTLRGQMITEVSGEIFSLSMRNSTDLKHNLARVLVAFEQDKLRWQNSPIWLEDMDYQLVYADAAYQNNTEDERWITSSAQSPFPAMIEENDEITLKYAITPSRPFKKALTHAVRKKTRSEYEFKAHVVKFDRIKGKILIKRNEDSQDNFPPEAEAWRYRWYFSSEKYALSDRFSFVVSVVVNHQLIENNRVDSYKLESWVKSEILAEFPAHISMIIHWLSPKHFEDFANTYKRWQNNDAPLGDEAYHILETLTLGRLPSAATGTGSMRIATEKQRIEVIGESGDQWSEEVIKNNQLLYVPYTKRAVRVDVDLIKENDKAIAVSEFLYQPVDNKGKLVFLTDNNQIGPECTVLESNNAWTDYYVKVKKNKNGVITDEILHIKGRKKVGINLSWKAMNLYDPPAGNSWSFYYGFILGDDQDLSGALFYTEEPLILSLNYISDSQDIKGEIRAKFGFYFTYDGR
;
A
#
# COMPACT_ATOMS: atom_id res chain seq x y z
N MET A 1 21.32 -0.62 -37.41
CA MET A 1 20.32 -0.46 -38.49
C MET A 1 20.54 0.90 -39.15
N ASN A 2 21.11 0.98 -40.37
CA ASN A 2 21.51 2.28 -40.93
C ASN A 2 21.24 2.47 -42.44
N ASN A 3 20.38 1.65 -43.06
CA ASN A 3 20.07 1.72 -44.51
C ASN A 3 18.65 1.22 -44.90
N GLN A 4 17.71 1.01 -43.97
CA GLN A 4 16.40 0.40 -44.28
C GLN A 4 15.20 1.38 -44.29
N ASP A 5 15.31 2.57 -43.71
CA ASP A 5 14.21 3.54 -43.59
C ASP A 5 14.07 4.44 -44.84
N ALA A 6 13.87 3.82 -46.01
CA ALA A 6 13.77 4.51 -47.29
C ALA A 6 12.35 4.43 -47.89
N LEU A 7 11.35 4.95 -47.17
CA LEU A 7 9.99 5.08 -47.70
C LEU A 7 9.95 5.99 -48.94
N PHE A 8 10.70 7.10 -48.93
CA PHE A 8 10.70 8.07 -50.04
C PHE A 8 11.01 7.46 -51.42
N PRO A 9 12.11 6.71 -51.65
CA PRO A 9 12.35 6.03 -52.93
C PRO A 9 11.23 5.10 -53.43
N ILE A 10 10.40 4.56 -52.53
CA ILE A 10 9.29 3.65 -52.89
C ILE A 10 8.10 4.45 -53.42
N ILE A 11 7.72 5.54 -52.73
CA ILE A 11 6.50 6.31 -53.02
C ILE A 11 6.75 7.59 -53.84
N LYS A 12 7.99 7.87 -54.23
CA LYS A 12 8.44 9.14 -54.83
C LYS A 12 7.55 9.59 -55.99
N ASP A 13 7.21 8.67 -56.88
CA ASP A 13 6.46 8.98 -58.10
C ASP A 13 4.94 9.07 -57.82
N ASP A 14 4.44 8.40 -56.78
CA ASP A 14 3.04 8.50 -56.31
C ASP A 14 2.74 9.85 -55.65
N ILE A 15 3.69 10.37 -54.86
CA ILE A 15 3.56 11.66 -54.15
C ILE A 15 3.96 12.87 -55.01
N ALA A 16 4.38 12.64 -56.26
CA ALA A 16 4.79 13.70 -57.18
C ALA A 16 3.62 14.60 -57.60
N PHE A 17 3.91 15.88 -57.83
CA PHE A 17 2.92 16.88 -58.22
C PHE A 17 2.09 16.46 -59.45
N ASP A 18 2.73 16.00 -60.52
CA ASP A 18 2.07 15.64 -61.79
C ASP A 18 1.07 14.48 -61.58
N THR A 19 1.46 13.48 -60.78
CA THR A 19 0.62 12.33 -60.41
C THR A 19 -0.61 12.76 -59.63
N LEU A 20 -0.43 13.61 -58.60
CA LEU A 20 -1.53 14.13 -57.78
C LEU A 20 -2.47 15.04 -58.58
N LEU A 21 -1.93 15.86 -59.49
CA LEU A 21 -2.73 16.72 -60.36
C LEU A 21 -3.55 15.90 -61.36
N ALA A 22 -2.97 14.85 -61.95
CA ALA A 22 -3.68 13.94 -62.86
C ALA A 22 -4.84 13.22 -62.15
N GLN A 23 -4.62 12.73 -60.91
CA GLN A 23 -5.68 12.17 -60.08
C GLN A 23 -6.79 13.19 -59.78
N ALA A 24 -6.42 14.42 -59.44
CA ALA A 24 -7.39 15.47 -59.14
C ALA A 24 -8.22 15.89 -60.37
N LYS A 25 -7.61 16.04 -61.55
CA LYS A 25 -8.32 16.33 -62.81
C LYS A 25 -9.29 15.19 -63.18
N ALA A 26 -8.90 13.93 -63.02
CA ALA A 26 -9.78 12.78 -63.26
C ALA A 26 -11.01 12.75 -62.31
N ILE A 27 -10.87 13.22 -61.06
CA ILE A 27 -11.99 13.39 -60.13
C ILE A 27 -12.96 14.48 -60.63
N ILE A 28 -12.44 15.64 -61.07
CA ILE A 28 -13.25 16.74 -61.59
C ILE A 28 -13.98 16.34 -62.88
N GLU A 29 -13.32 15.61 -63.79
CA GLU A 29 -13.94 15.09 -65.01
C GLU A 29 -15.11 14.17 -64.68
N ARG A 30 -14.89 13.23 -63.74
CA ARG A 30 -15.91 12.25 -63.31
C ARG A 30 -17.13 12.88 -62.64
N TYR A 31 -16.94 13.85 -61.75
CA TYR A 31 -18.04 14.42 -60.94
C TYR A 31 -18.65 15.69 -61.54
N SER A 32 -17.91 16.44 -62.35
CA SER A 32 -18.31 17.76 -62.82
C SER A 32 -17.96 18.06 -64.28
N GLY A 33 -17.46 17.11 -65.08
CA GLY A 33 -17.04 17.37 -66.47
C GLY A 33 -18.12 17.94 -67.42
N GLN A 34 -19.40 17.85 -67.07
CA GLN A 34 -20.51 18.52 -67.79
C GLN A 34 -20.65 20.01 -67.46
N TYR A 35 -20.23 20.43 -66.26
CA TYR A 35 -20.35 21.80 -65.75
C TYR A 35 -19.02 22.56 -65.75
N TRP A 36 -17.91 21.82 -65.61
CA TRP A 36 -16.54 22.31 -65.64
C TRP A 36 -15.79 21.52 -66.72
N SER A 37 -15.93 21.96 -67.97
CA SER A 37 -15.43 21.25 -69.16
C SER A 37 -14.13 21.82 -69.71
N ASP A 38 -13.75 23.06 -69.35
CA ASP A 38 -12.44 23.64 -69.63
C ASP A 38 -11.53 23.43 -68.42
N MET A 39 -10.47 22.63 -68.60
CA MET A 39 -9.45 22.35 -67.58
C MET A 39 -8.05 22.77 -68.04
N SER A 40 -7.99 23.80 -68.90
CA SER A 40 -6.73 24.41 -69.35
C SER A 40 -6.03 25.19 -68.24
N GLU A 41 -4.73 25.42 -68.41
CA GLU A 41 -3.86 26.15 -67.46
C GLU A 41 -4.29 27.62 -67.24
N ASN A 42 -5.17 28.15 -68.10
CA ASN A 42 -5.69 29.51 -67.99
C ASN A 42 -6.88 29.62 -67.02
N ASP A 43 -7.53 28.52 -66.65
CA ASP A 43 -8.67 28.52 -65.75
C ASP A 43 -8.22 28.75 -64.29
N PRO A 44 -8.76 29.77 -63.59
CA PRO A 44 -8.53 29.96 -62.17
C PRO A 44 -8.77 28.72 -61.31
N GLY A 45 -9.80 27.92 -61.60
CA GLY A 45 -10.08 26.70 -60.86
C GLY A 45 -8.92 25.69 -60.90
N ILE A 46 -8.31 25.52 -62.07
CA ILE A 46 -7.12 24.66 -62.26
C ILE A 46 -5.90 25.26 -61.57
N THR A 47 -5.63 26.56 -61.68
CA THR A 47 -4.46 27.17 -60.99
C THR A 47 -4.57 27.09 -59.46
N LEU A 48 -5.78 27.16 -58.90
CA LEU A 48 -6.05 26.88 -57.48
C LEU A 48 -5.74 25.42 -57.14
N LEU A 49 -6.24 24.48 -57.96
CA LEU A 49 -6.02 23.04 -57.78
C LEU A 49 -4.53 22.69 -57.80
N GLU A 50 -3.76 23.27 -58.72
CA GLU A 50 -2.32 23.08 -58.84
C GLU A 50 -1.57 23.57 -57.59
N ALA A 51 -1.90 24.75 -57.07
CA ALA A 51 -1.31 25.26 -55.83
C ALA A 51 -1.59 24.33 -54.62
N TYR A 52 -2.76 23.69 -54.58
CA TYR A 52 -3.10 22.70 -53.55
C TYR A 52 -2.47 21.32 -53.79
N CYS A 53 -2.39 20.82 -55.03
CA CYS A 53 -1.69 19.58 -55.38
C CYS A 53 -0.20 19.66 -55.03
N TYR A 54 0.44 20.80 -55.32
CA TYR A 54 1.82 21.05 -54.90
C TYR A 54 1.97 21.05 -53.37
N SER A 55 1.03 21.68 -52.66
CA SER A 55 1.08 21.75 -51.19
C SER A 55 0.74 20.40 -50.53
N ALA A 56 -0.05 19.55 -51.17
CA ALA A 56 -0.28 18.16 -50.78
C ALA A 56 0.96 17.28 -51.05
N SER A 57 1.67 17.50 -52.17
CA SER A 57 2.96 16.87 -52.47
C SER A 57 4.03 17.21 -51.42
N ASP A 58 4.14 18.49 -50.99
CA ASP A 58 4.99 18.90 -49.87
C ASP A 58 4.62 18.17 -48.57
N LEU A 59 3.33 18.11 -48.21
CA LEU A 59 2.88 17.37 -47.02
C LEU A 59 3.24 15.88 -47.10
N ALA A 60 2.92 15.21 -48.21
CA ALA A 60 3.23 13.79 -48.44
C ALA A 60 4.74 13.51 -48.41
N TYR A 61 5.56 14.41 -48.96
CA TYR A 61 7.02 14.33 -48.86
C TYR A 61 7.50 14.38 -47.40
N ARG A 62 6.88 15.19 -46.53
CA ARG A 62 7.25 15.22 -45.10
C ARG A 62 6.97 13.87 -44.40
N HIS A 63 5.89 13.18 -44.76
CA HIS A 63 5.62 11.82 -44.26
C HIS A 63 6.65 10.77 -44.72
N SER A 64 7.36 11.03 -45.83
CA SER A 64 8.37 10.13 -46.40
C SER A 64 9.77 10.25 -45.76
N LEU A 65 9.97 11.18 -44.83
CA LEU A 65 11.23 11.38 -44.10
C LEU A 65 11.53 10.16 -43.19
N PRO A 66 12.82 9.90 -42.84
CA PRO A 66 13.19 8.77 -42.00
C PRO A 66 12.43 8.77 -40.67
N LEU A 67 11.90 7.60 -40.26
CA LEU A 67 11.07 7.49 -39.05
C LEU A 67 11.82 7.99 -37.81
N LYS A 68 13.12 7.70 -37.71
CA LYS A 68 14.02 8.21 -36.68
C LYS A 68 13.97 9.74 -36.53
N ASP A 69 13.95 10.45 -37.65
CA ASP A 69 13.91 11.92 -37.70
C ASP A 69 12.51 12.46 -37.38
N LEU A 70 11.45 11.75 -37.78
CA LEU A 70 10.06 12.11 -37.51
C LEU A 70 9.68 11.94 -36.03
N LEU A 71 10.23 10.94 -35.35
CA LEU A 71 10.03 10.71 -33.92
C LEU A 71 10.90 11.61 -33.03
N THR A 72 11.85 12.36 -33.59
CA THR A 72 12.75 13.24 -32.81
C THR A 72 12.11 14.60 -32.53
N PRO A 73 11.78 14.92 -31.25
CA PRO A 73 11.17 16.19 -30.87
C PRO A 73 12.19 17.35 -30.98
N THR A 74 11.77 18.58 -30.68
CA THR A 74 12.70 19.73 -30.74
C THR A 74 13.78 19.60 -29.66
N PRO A 75 14.99 20.18 -29.83
CA PRO A 75 16.08 20.06 -28.86
C PRO A 75 15.73 20.52 -27.44
N GLU A 76 14.76 21.43 -27.30
CA GLU A 76 14.27 21.95 -26.02
C GLU A 76 13.32 20.97 -25.30
N GLU A 77 12.74 20.01 -26.04
CA GLU A 77 11.90 18.93 -25.52
C GLU A 77 12.68 17.61 -25.34
N GLN A 78 13.97 17.57 -25.69
CA GLN A 78 14.83 16.39 -25.52
C GLN A 78 15.41 16.34 -24.10
N THR A 79 15.19 15.23 -23.40
CA THR A 79 15.81 14.97 -22.10
C THR A 79 17.26 14.52 -22.29
N ALA A 80 18.18 15.05 -21.48
CA ALA A 80 19.59 14.70 -21.53
C ALA A 80 19.82 13.26 -21.02
N GLY A 81 20.62 12.48 -21.74
CA GLY A 81 20.87 11.06 -21.44
C GLY A 81 19.84 10.10 -22.06
N GLU A 82 18.71 10.61 -22.56
CA GLU A 82 17.65 9.79 -23.15
C GLU A 82 17.79 9.60 -24.67
N GLY A 83 17.00 8.67 -25.22
CA GLY A 83 16.83 8.44 -26.66
C GLY A 83 15.38 8.61 -27.14
N ILE A 84 15.11 8.17 -28.37
CA ILE A 84 13.77 8.21 -28.99
C ILE A 84 12.72 7.48 -28.14
N PHE A 85 13.14 6.36 -27.55
CA PHE A 85 12.44 5.72 -26.45
C PHE A 85 13.19 6.03 -25.15
N PRO A 86 12.48 6.23 -24.01
CA PRO A 86 13.14 6.41 -22.72
C PRO A 86 14.01 5.20 -22.36
N GLN A 87 15.09 5.42 -21.62
CA GLN A 87 16.08 4.42 -21.23
C GLN A 87 15.45 3.21 -20.51
N GLU A 88 14.40 3.46 -19.73
CA GLU A 88 13.58 2.46 -19.06
C GLU A 88 12.97 1.43 -20.02
N PHE A 89 12.71 1.79 -21.28
CA PHE A 89 12.17 0.90 -22.32
C PHE A 89 13.28 0.22 -23.16
N GLY A 90 14.56 0.36 -22.77
CA GLY A 90 15.66 -0.35 -23.41
C GLY A 90 15.68 -1.86 -23.06
N PRO A 91 16.38 -2.68 -23.84
CA PRO A 91 16.35 -4.14 -23.72
C PRO A 91 16.83 -4.63 -22.35
N GLN A 92 17.82 -3.95 -21.74
CA GLN A 92 18.34 -4.26 -20.40
C GLN A 92 17.29 -4.18 -19.27
N GLN A 93 16.13 -3.56 -19.51
CA GLN A 93 15.03 -3.44 -18.55
C GLN A 93 13.74 -4.16 -19.05
N MET A 94 13.57 -4.33 -20.37
CA MET A 94 12.38 -4.99 -20.95
C MET A 94 12.47 -6.49 -21.03
N LEU A 95 13.67 -7.01 -21.27
CA LEU A 95 13.91 -8.45 -21.41
C LEU A 95 14.31 -9.09 -20.09
N THR A 96 14.98 -8.33 -19.22
CA THR A 96 15.33 -8.77 -17.86
C THR A 96 14.10 -8.84 -16.95
N CYS A 97 14.19 -9.68 -15.92
CA CYS A 97 13.17 -9.84 -14.88
C CYS A 97 13.80 -9.67 -13.49
N GLY A 98 13.03 -9.20 -12.50
CA GLY A 98 13.51 -9.15 -11.12
C GLY A 98 13.87 -10.55 -10.59
N PRO A 99 14.77 -10.64 -9.59
CA PRO A 99 15.27 -11.93 -9.10
C PRO A 99 14.15 -12.73 -8.42
N ILE A 100 13.84 -13.90 -8.99
CA ILE A 100 12.80 -14.81 -8.49
C ILE A 100 13.40 -16.18 -8.13
N THR A 101 14.26 -16.73 -8.97
CA THR A 101 14.89 -18.03 -8.69
C THR A 101 16.12 -17.87 -7.79
N ALA A 102 16.51 -18.95 -7.11
CA ALA A 102 17.75 -18.98 -6.34
C ALA A 102 19.01 -18.71 -7.21
N GLU A 103 18.93 -18.96 -8.51
CA GLU A 103 19.99 -18.65 -9.47
C GLU A 103 20.05 -17.14 -9.80
N ASP A 104 18.89 -16.48 -9.95
CA ASP A 104 18.82 -15.03 -10.16
C ASP A 104 19.32 -14.27 -8.93
N TYR A 105 18.90 -14.68 -7.73
CA TYR A 105 19.44 -14.14 -6.49
C TYR A 105 20.95 -14.31 -6.42
N ARG A 106 21.49 -15.47 -6.85
CA ARG A 106 22.94 -15.70 -6.93
C ARG A 106 23.62 -14.78 -7.95
N ARG A 107 23.03 -14.56 -9.13
CA ARG A 107 23.54 -13.60 -10.13
C ARG A 107 23.63 -12.18 -9.54
N VAL A 108 22.57 -11.63 -8.96
CA VAL A 108 22.59 -10.25 -8.45
C VAL A 108 23.49 -10.10 -7.21
N LEU A 109 23.49 -11.09 -6.30
CA LEU A 109 24.40 -11.05 -5.15
C LEU A 109 25.88 -11.07 -5.56
N LEU A 110 26.22 -11.78 -6.64
CA LEU A 110 27.57 -11.78 -7.22
C LEU A 110 27.90 -10.49 -7.99
N ASP A 111 26.91 -9.69 -8.36
CA ASP A 111 27.09 -8.39 -9.01
C ASP A 111 27.40 -7.28 -8.00
N LEU A 112 26.92 -7.39 -6.75
CA LEU A 112 27.10 -6.36 -5.72
C LEU A 112 28.58 -5.99 -5.51
N HIS A 113 28.93 -4.72 -5.77
CA HIS A 113 30.28 -4.20 -5.73
C HIS A 113 30.47 -3.16 -4.61
N SER A 114 31.71 -2.97 -4.13
CA SER A 114 32.02 -2.02 -3.05
C SER A 114 31.80 -0.56 -3.44
N SER A 115 31.81 -0.22 -4.74
CA SER A 115 31.51 1.13 -5.23
C SER A 115 30.02 1.50 -5.15
N ASP A 116 29.08 0.56 -5.29
CA ASP A 116 27.67 0.90 -5.54
C ASP A 116 26.98 1.62 -4.36
N PRO A 117 26.29 2.78 -4.52
CA PRO A 117 26.04 3.57 -5.73
C PRO A 117 26.94 4.83 -5.83
N MET A 118 28.08 4.84 -5.13
CA MET A 118 29.05 5.94 -5.16
C MET A 118 29.75 6.00 -6.53
N ASN A 119 29.79 7.18 -7.14
CA ASN A 119 30.44 7.45 -8.42
C ASN A 119 32.00 7.40 -8.35
N ASP A 120 32.58 6.62 -7.44
CA ASP A 120 34.03 6.41 -7.37
C ASP A 120 34.42 5.22 -8.26
N THR A 121 35.10 5.52 -9.36
CA THR A 121 35.03 4.69 -10.59
C THR A 121 36.30 3.88 -10.86
N LYS A 122 37.17 3.66 -9.86
CA LYS A 122 38.48 3.02 -10.08
C LYS A 122 38.99 2.05 -9.02
N GLU A 123 38.56 2.14 -7.77
CA GLU A 123 39.07 1.29 -6.68
C GLU A 123 37.91 0.63 -5.92
N GLY A 124 37.89 -0.70 -5.89
CA GLY A 124 36.82 -1.47 -5.26
C GLY A 124 36.93 -2.98 -5.51
N TYR A 125 36.01 -3.73 -4.92
CA TYR A 125 35.94 -5.19 -4.98
C TYR A 125 34.49 -5.70 -4.97
N PHE A 126 34.24 -6.88 -5.55
CA PHE A 126 32.96 -7.58 -5.42
C PHE A 126 32.80 -8.13 -3.99
N LEU A 127 31.64 -7.91 -3.37
CA LEU A 127 31.41 -8.23 -1.96
C LEU A 127 31.40 -9.74 -1.68
N PHE A 128 30.98 -10.52 -2.69
CA PHE A 128 30.77 -11.96 -2.59
C PHE A 128 31.44 -12.69 -3.74
N ASN A 129 32.12 -13.79 -3.42
CA ASN A 129 32.69 -14.73 -4.39
C ASN A 129 31.70 -15.85 -4.75
N ASP A 130 30.82 -16.22 -3.82
CA ASP A 130 29.71 -17.15 -4.03
C ASP A 130 28.53 -16.80 -3.11
N ALA A 131 27.31 -17.13 -3.54
CA ALA A 131 26.09 -16.94 -2.78
C ALA A 131 25.11 -18.09 -3.05
N ARG A 132 24.36 -18.54 -2.04
CA ARG A 132 23.37 -19.60 -2.19
C ARG A 132 22.14 -19.37 -1.32
N LEU A 133 20.99 -19.23 -1.97
CA LEU A 133 19.69 -19.17 -1.32
C LEU A 133 19.06 -20.58 -1.29
N VAL A 134 18.58 -21.03 -0.13
CA VAL A 134 17.87 -22.31 0.04
C VAL A 134 16.67 -22.17 0.97
N CYS A 135 15.64 -23.01 0.80
CA CYS A 135 14.48 -23.01 1.70
C CYS A 135 14.89 -23.43 3.13
N GLU A 136 14.24 -22.84 4.13
CA GLU A 136 14.47 -23.15 5.55
C GLU A 136 14.23 -24.66 5.87
N PRO A 137 15.19 -25.35 6.53
CA PRO A 137 15.06 -26.74 6.96
C PRO A 137 13.79 -26.97 7.77
N LYS A 138 13.08 -28.08 7.52
CA LYS A 138 11.72 -28.32 8.05
C LYS A 138 11.63 -28.28 9.58
N ASP A 139 12.70 -28.73 10.24
CA ASP A 139 12.89 -28.80 11.69
C ASP A 139 13.22 -27.44 12.33
N GLN A 140 13.73 -26.47 11.55
CA GLN A 140 14.12 -25.13 12.04
C GLN A 140 13.20 -24.02 11.54
N ARG A 141 12.05 -24.38 10.98
CA ARG A 141 11.05 -23.40 10.54
C ARG A 141 10.54 -22.54 11.68
N TYR A 142 10.10 -21.34 11.34
CA TYR A 142 9.31 -20.53 12.26
C TYR A 142 8.03 -21.29 12.64
N THR A 143 7.90 -21.61 13.93
CA THR A 143 6.76 -22.33 14.52
C THR A 143 6.13 -21.50 15.62
N TYR A 144 4.82 -21.56 15.70
CA TYR A 144 4.00 -20.95 16.74
C TYR A 144 2.88 -21.93 17.13
N TRP A 145 2.21 -21.69 18.27
CA TRP A 145 1.18 -22.57 18.80
C TRP A 145 -0.14 -21.82 18.91
N TYR A 146 -1.25 -22.52 18.73
CA TYR A 146 -2.60 -22.00 19.00
C TYR A 146 -3.26 -22.82 20.12
N SER A 147 -3.79 -22.15 21.15
CA SER A 147 -4.49 -22.78 22.28
C SER A 147 -6.01 -22.71 22.08
N LYS A 148 -6.67 -23.83 21.77
CA LYS A 148 -8.13 -23.87 21.54
C LYS A 148 -8.94 -23.43 22.77
N LYS A 149 -8.45 -23.76 23.97
CA LYS A 149 -9.10 -23.47 25.26
C LYS A 149 -9.01 -22.00 25.68
N LYS A 150 -7.86 -21.34 25.44
CA LYS A 150 -7.66 -19.92 25.79
C LYS A 150 -7.93 -18.97 24.62
N ARG A 151 -7.87 -19.49 23.38
CA ARG A 151 -7.98 -18.75 22.13
C ARG A 151 -6.86 -17.71 21.96
N GLU A 152 -5.65 -18.16 22.24
CA GLU A 152 -4.41 -17.38 22.26
C GLU A 152 -3.35 -18.06 21.37
N TYR A 153 -2.54 -17.27 20.66
CA TYR A 153 -1.38 -17.74 19.90
C TYR A 153 -0.07 -17.42 20.64
N SER A 154 0.85 -18.38 20.71
CA SER A 154 2.07 -18.31 21.52
C SER A 154 3.33 -18.73 20.78
N PHE A 155 4.50 -18.25 21.24
CA PHE A 155 5.82 -18.66 20.73
C PHE A 155 6.35 -19.96 21.34
N MET A 156 5.62 -20.51 22.32
CA MET A 156 5.95 -21.74 23.03
C MET A 156 4.68 -22.55 23.29
N GLN A 157 4.81 -23.86 23.50
CA GLN A 157 3.70 -24.68 23.94
C GLN A 157 3.32 -24.33 25.39
N ILE A 158 2.05 -24.01 25.63
CA ILE A 158 1.54 -23.65 26.97
C ILE A 158 1.08 -24.93 27.69
N PRO A 159 1.61 -25.27 28.88
CA PRO A 159 1.12 -26.40 29.68
C PRO A 159 -0.38 -26.29 29.99
N ASP A 160 -1.06 -27.44 30.09
CA ASP A 160 -2.52 -27.57 30.32
C ASP A 160 -3.42 -26.84 29.31
N SER A 161 -2.90 -26.54 28.12
CA SER A 161 -3.68 -26.13 26.96
C SER A 161 -3.66 -27.20 25.87
N GLU A 162 -4.85 -27.52 25.35
CA GLU A 162 -5.03 -28.20 24.06
C GLU A 162 -4.47 -27.27 22.97
N SER A 163 -3.17 -27.41 22.72
CA SER A 163 -2.39 -26.50 21.89
C SER A 163 -1.76 -27.23 20.71
N GLU A 164 -1.98 -26.68 19.53
CA GLU A 164 -1.60 -27.27 18.26
C GLU A 164 -0.49 -26.42 17.62
N GLN A 165 0.50 -27.09 17.01
CA GLN A 165 1.67 -26.45 16.44
C GLN A 165 1.42 -26.07 14.97
N LEU A 166 1.60 -24.80 14.65
CA LEU A 166 1.54 -24.23 13.31
C LEU A 166 2.96 -23.90 12.82
N THR A 167 3.19 -24.00 11.51
CA THR A 167 4.53 -23.86 10.90
C THR A 167 4.48 -23.00 9.66
N LEU A 168 5.20 -21.88 9.71
CA LEU A 168 5.30 -20.90 8.63
C LEU A 168 6.08 -21.46 7.43
N ARG A 169 5.76 -20.96 6.24
CA ARG A 169 6.37 -21.31 4.95
C ARG A 169 6.84 -20.01 4.26
N GLY A 170 7.66 -20.13 3.22
CA GLY A 170 8.23 -18.99 2.50
C GLY A 170 9.51 -18.40 3.11
N ASN A 171 10.03 -18.98 4.19
CA ASN A 171 11.34 -18.60 4.74
C ASN A 171 12.50 -19.29 4.01
N TYR A 172 13.58 -18.52 3.80
CA TYR A 172 14.82 -18.95 3.17
C TYR A 172 16.04 -18.61 4.02
N TRP A 173 17.09 -19.41 3.87
CA TRP A 173 18.42 -19.13 4.42
C TRP A 173 19.37 -18.75 3.28
N LEU A 174 20.20 -17.75 3.53
CA LEU A 174 21.16 -17.22 2.57
C LEU A 174 22.59 -17.47 3.07
N TYR A 175 23.36 -18.24 2.30
CA TYR A 175 24.76 -18.54 2.55
C TYR A 175 25.61 -17.62 1.68
N LEU A 176 26.63 -16.99 2.27
CA LEU A 176 27.48 -16.00 1.60
C LEU A 176 28.95 -16.36 1.79
N LEU A 177 29.67 -16.48 0.68
CA LEU A 177 31.12 -16.61 0.64
C LEU A 177 31.69 -15.20 0.35
N PRO A 178 32.20 -14.48 1.37
CA PRO A 178 32.64 -13.09 1.20
C PRO A 178 33.90 -12.96 0.32
N GLY A 179 34.11 -11.77 -0.24
CA GLY A 179 35.42 -11.29 -0.71
C GLY A 179 36.44 -11.26 0.43
N ARG A 180 37.75 -11.24 0.13
CA ARG A 180 38.79 -11.21 1.19
C ARG A 180 38.69 -9.93 2.02
N GLU A 181 38.33 -8.84 1.36
CA GLU A 181 38.12 -7.51 1.90
C GLU A 181 36.85 -7.46 2.77
N THR A 182 35.73 -8.01 2.27
CA THR A 182 34.48 -8.18 3.04
C THR A 182 34.64 -9.11 4.24
N GLN A 183 35.56 -10.07 4.16
CA GLN A 183 35.87 -10.98 5.27
C GLN A 183 36.73 -10.32 6.35
N ALA A 184 37.41 -9.21 6.04
CA ALA A 184 38.13 -8.37 7.01
C ALA A 184 37.22 -7.32 7.66
N ASP A 185 36.35 -6.66 6.88
CA ASP A 185 35.26 -5.82 7.39
C ASP A 185 33.98 -6.07 6.58
N ASN A 186 32.98 -6.67 7.23
CA ASN A 186 31.70 -7.01 6.61
C ASN A 186 30.64 -5.90 6.73
N LYS A 187 30.91 -4.78 7.43
CA LYS A 187 29.90 -3.76 7.74
C LYS A 187 29.26 -3.18 6.48
N LEU A 188 30.08 -2.70 5.54
CA LEU A 188 29.63 -2.16 4.26
C LEU A 188 28.82 -3.20 3.45
N ALA A 189 29.26 -4.46 3.48
CA ALA A 189 28.59 -5.53 2.76
C ALA A 189 27.23 -5.89 3.38
N GLN A 190 27.13 -5.89 4.72
CA GLN A 190 25.87 -6.10 5.43
C GLN A 190 24.87 -4.96 5.18
N GLU A 191 25.34 -3.70 5.17
CA GLU A 191 24.51 -2.53 4.83
C GLU A 191 23.93 -2.64 3.41
N LYS A 192 24.77 -2.95 2.41
CA LYS A 192 24.33 -3.13 1.01
C LYS A 192 23.44 -4.36 0.82
N LEU A 193 23.75 -5.47 1.48
CA LEU A 193 22.93 -6.68 1.47
C LEU A 193 21.53 -6.42 2.04
N ASN A 194 21.44 -5.68 3.15
CA ASN A 194 20.15 -5.31 3.75
C ASN A 194 19.32 -4.43 2.80
N ALA A 195 19.95 -3.47 2.12
CA ALA A 195 19.28 -2.66 1.10
C ALA A 195 18.79 -3.53 -0.07
N PHE A 196 19.65 -4.39 -0.63
CA PHE A 196 19.30 -5.32 -1.70
C PHE A 196 18.12 -6.22 -1.33
N LEU A 197 18.12 -6.81 -0.13
CA LEU A 197 17.04 -7.68 0.36
C LEU A 197 15.74 -6.91 0.64
N LYS A 198 15.80 -5.64 1.08
CA LYS A 198 14.61 -4.77 1.20
C LYS A 198 14.01 -4.43 -0.16
N ASP A 199 14.86 -4.16 -1.16
CA ASP A 199 14.45 -3.78 -2.52
C ASP A 199 14.04 -4.96 -3.42
N ASN A 200 14.39 -6.21 -3.08
CA ASN A 200 14.14 -7.41 -3.90
C ASN A 200 13.40 -8.50 -3.11
N ARG A 201 12.34 -8.11 -2.39
CA ARG A 201 11.58 -9.02 -1.52
C ARG A 201 10.33 -9.54 -2.23
N ASN A 202 10.32 -10.83 -2.54
CA ASN A 202 9.18 -11.47 -3.19
C ASN A 202 8.00 -11.70 -2.23
N LEU A 203 6.80 -11.78 -2.81
CA LEU A 203 5.53 -11.90 -2.10
C LEU A 203 5.40 -13.23 -1.36
N GLY A 204 5.17 -13.18 -0.04
CA GLY A 204 5.11 -14.36 0.81
C GLY A 204 6.49 -14.94 1.19
N GLU A 205 7.58 -14.29 0.78
CA GLU A 205 8.94 -14.79 0.95
C GLU A 205 9.80 -13.89 1.85
N TRP A 206 10.71 -14.51 2.62
CA TRP A 206 11.60 -13.81 3.54
C TRP A 206 12.92 -14.55 3.77
N VAL A 207 14.05 -13.84 3.81
CA VAL A 207 15.34 -14.41 4.24
C VAL A 207 15.39 -14.37 5.77
N SER A 208 15.12 -15.51 6.42
CA SER A 208 15.06 -15.61 7.89
C SER A 208 16.45 -15.67 8.54
N LYS A 209 17.47 -16.12 7.81
CA LYS A 209 18.83 -16.32 8.33
C LYS A 209 19.88 -16.04 7.26
N ILE A 210 20.87 -15.24 7.61
CA ILE A 210 22.05 -14.96 6.79
C ILE A 210 23.25 -15.66 7.44
N ILE A 211 23.95 -16.48 6.67
CA ILE A 211 25.06 -17.32 7.12
C ILE A 211 26.33 -16.88 6.40
N TRP A 212 27.14 -16.11 7.12
CA TRP A 212 28.47 -15.70 6.70
C TRP A 212 29.44 -16.87 6.87
N LEU A 213 29.92 -17.44 5.76
CA LEU A 213 30.83 -18.58 5.78
C LEU A 213 32.18 -18.19 6.40
N GLN A 214 32.73 -19.08 7.20
CA GLN A 214 33.99 -18.86 7.92
C GLN A 214 35.19 -19.38 7.11
N PRO A 215 36.30 -18.65 7.02
CA PRO A 215 37.49 -19.15 6.35
C PRO A 215 38.13 -20.28 7.17
N VAL A 216 38.70 -21.26 6.48
CA VAL A 216 39.77 -22.12 7.01
C VAL A 216 40.99 -21.97 6.14
N ASP A 217 42.13 -21.67 6.75
CA ASP A 217 43.36 -21.44 6.00
C ASP A 217 43.91 -22.74 5.42
N LEU A 218 44.24 -22.67 4.12
CA LEU A 218 44.78 -23.77 3.34
C LEU A 218 46.28 -23.51 3.11
N PRO A 219 47.18 -24.08 3.94
CA PRO A 219 48.63 -23.91 3.82
C PRO A 219 49.18 -24.83 2.72
N LEU A 220 48.82 -24.52 1.48
CA LEU A 220 49.20 -25.29 0.30
C LEU A 220 50.66 -25.01 -0.07
N LYS A 221 51.54 -25.98 0.17
CA LYS A 221 52.96 -25.91 -0.23
C LYS A 221 53.09 -26.26 -1.70
N ILE A 222 53.68 -25.36 -2.48
CA ILE A 222 53.92 -25.52 -3.92
C ILE A 222 55.41 -25.27 -4.19
N ASP A 223 56.10 -26.28 -4.73
CA ASP A 223 57.49 -26.13 -5.20
C ASP A 223 57.49 -26.17 -6.74
N ILE A 224 58.07 -25.13 -7.37
CA ILE A 224 58.07 -24.91 -8.82
C ILE A 224 59.50 -24.71 -9.34
N GLN A 225 59.79 -25.36 -10.47
CA GLN A 225 61.03 -25.22 -11.23
C GLN A 225 60.78 -24.33 -12.45
N LEU A 226 61.65 -23.34 -12.68
CA LEU A 226 61.56 -22.41 -13.80
C LEU A 226 62.36 -22.88 -15.02
N ASP A 227 61.92 -22.44 -16.21
CA ASP A 227 62.69 -22.52 -17.45
C ASP A 227 63.92 -21.60 -17.45
N ASP A 228 64.90 -21.93 -18.30
CA ASP A 228 66.19 -21.24 -18.41
C ASP A 228 66.09 -19.74 -18.83
N ASP A 229 65.03 -19.34 -19.53
CA ASP A 229 64.88 -18.03 -20.18
C ASP A 229 63.92 -17.06 -19.45
N VAL A 230 63.51 -17.37 -18.21
CA VAL A 230 62.61 -16.51 -17.42
C VAL A 230 63.28 -15.19 -17.03
N LYS A 231 62.62 -14.07 -17.35
CA LYS A 231 63.11 -12.70 -17.03
C LYS A 231 62.28 -11.97 -15.97
N ASP A 232 61.00 -12.31 -15.82
CA ASP A 232 60.08 -11.63 -14.92
C ASP A 232 59.52 -12.65 -13.91
N ILE A 233 60.17 -12.73 -12.76
CA ILE A 233 59.84 -13.77 -11.77
C ILE A 233 58.65 -13.31 -10.91
N ALA A 234 58.47 -12.00 -10.71
CA ALA A 234 57.32 -11.45 -10.00
C ALA A 234 56.00 -11.72 -10.74
N ASP A 235 56.02 -11.64 -12.07
CA ASP A 235 54.90 -12.05 -12.94
C ASP A 235 54.51 -13.53 -12.74
N ILE A 236 55.49 -14.43 -12.64
CA ILE A 236 55.23 -15.85 -12.37
C ILE A 236 54.64 -16.07 -10.96
N PHE A 237 55.15 -15.40 -9.92
CA PHE A 237 54.54 -15.44 -8.57
C PHE A 237 53.07 -14.98 -8.60
N ALA A 238 52.76 -13.89 -9.31
CA ALA A 238 51.41 -13.38 -9.46
C ALA A 238 50.48 -14.37 -10.20
N GLN A 239 50.93 -14.91 -11.34
CA GLN A 239 50.15 -15.88 -12.13
C GLN A 239 49.89 -17.19 -11.38
N ILE A 240 50.86 -17.69 -10.61
CA ILE A 240 50.69 -18.88 -9.76
C ILE A 240 49.63 -18.63 -8.68
N TYR A 241 49.70 -17.49 -7.98
CA TYR A 241 48.71 -17.12 -6.97
C TYR A 241 47.30 -17.00 -7.57
N MET A 242 47.16 -16.26 -8.68
CA MET A 242 45.87 -16.10 -9.36
C MET A 242 45.28 -17.45 -9.80
N THR A 243 46.10 -18.34 -10.37
CA THR A 243 45.68 -19.67 -10.82
C THR A 243 45.25 -20.56 -9.65
N ALA A 244 46.01 -20.56 -8.55
CA ALA A 244 45.69 -21.32 -7.35
C ALA A 244 44.41 -20.81 -6.67
N GLU A 245 44.27 -19.49 -6.50
CA GLU A 245 43.08 -18.85 -5.92
C GLU A 245 41.83 -19.16 -6.76
N GLN A 246 41.90 -19.01 -8.10
CA GLN A 246 40.77 -19.29 -9.00
C GLN A 246 40.36 -20.77 -9.01
N THR A 247 41.30 -21.69 -8.78
CA THR A 247 41.01 -23.13 -8.70
C THR A 247 40.33 -23.50 -7.37
N ILE A 248 40.68 -22.82 -6.28
CA ILE A 248 40.09 -23.06 -4.96
C ILE A 248 38.72 -22.37 -4.86
N ILE A 249 38.61 -21.12 -5.33
CA ILE A 249 37.39 -20.32 -5.37
C ILE A 249 37.14 -19.87 -6.81
N GLU A 250 36.30 -20.63 -7.51
CA GLU A 250 35.88 -20.31 -8.88
C GLU A 250 35.02 -19.03 -8.88
N LYS A 251 35.56 -17.96 -9.47
CA LYS A 251 34.83 -16.69 -9.65
C LYS A 251 34.05 -16.70 -10.97
N PRO A 252 32.84 -16.10 -11.03
CA PRO A 252 32.10 -16.00 -12.28
C PRO A 252 32.81 -15.06 -13.27
N LEU A 253 32.84 -15.46 -14.54
CA LEU A 253 33.33 -14.61 -15.63
C LEU A 253 32.24 -13.60 -16.03
N ARG A 254 32.64 -12.36 -16.29
CA ARG A 254 31.74 -11.25 -16.64
C ARG A 254 32.07 -10.72 -18.04
N TYR A 255 31.03 -10.46 -18.83
CA TYR A 255 31.18 -10.01 -20.22
C TYR A 255 30.43 -8.71 -20.48
N THR A 256 30.95 -7.90 -21.41
CA THR A 256 30.21 -6.74 -21.92
C THR A 256 29.13 -7.20 -22.89
N THR A 257 28.03 -6.43 -23.00
CA THR A 257 26.97 -6.67 -24.00
C THR A 257 27.52 -6.81 -25.43
N GLN A 258 28.55 -6.03 -25.78
CA GLN A 258 29.21 -6.10 -27.09
C GLN A 258 30.02 -7.39 -27.27
N ALA A 259 30.76 -7.82 -26.25
CA ALA A 259 31.53 -9.07 -26.31
C ALA A 259 30.62 -10.30 -26.49
N MET A 260 29.46 -10.34 -25.81
CA MET A 260 28.50 -11.43 -25.99
C MET A 260 27.87 -11.43 -27.40
N LYS A 261 27.57 -10.25 -27.96
CA LYS A 261 27.12 -10.12 -29.37
C LYS A 261 28.17 -10.64 -30.36
N GLU A 262 29.45 -10.36 -30.10
CA GLU A 262 30.58 -10.86 -30.91
C GLU A 262 30.82 -12.38 -30.74
N MET A 263 30.49 -12.94 -29.57
CA MET A 263 30.46 -14.39 -29.31
C MET A 263 29.25 -15.11 -29.96
N GLY A 264 28.30 -14.35 -30.52
CA GLY A 264 27.14 -14.90 -31.24
C GLY A 264 25.86 -15.07 -30.42
N TYR A 265 25.81 -14.58 -29.18
CA TYR A 265 24.58 -14.56 -28.39
C TYR A 265 23.55 -13.58 -28.96
N SER A 266 22.28 -13.97 -28.95
CA SER A 266 21.14 -13.09 -29.21
C SER A 266 20.90 -12.09 -28.06
N ASN A 267 20.10 -11.03 -28.30
CA ASN A 267 19.77 -10.10 -27.21
C ASN A 267 18.96 -10.82 -26.13
N GLU A 268 18.06 -11.70 -26.53
CA GLU A 268 17.19 -12.50 -25.69
C GLU A 268 18.00 -13.39 -24.73
N GLU A 269 19.12 -13.96 -25.17
CA GLU A 269 20.03 -14.74 -24.33
C GLU A 269 20.97 -13.87 -23.46
N ILE A 270 21.31 -12.65 -23.90
CA ILE A 270 22.16 -11.71 -23.14
C ILE A 270 21.40 -11.13 -21.95
N PHE A 271 20.13 -10.79 -22.15
CA PHE A 271 19.27 -10.12 -21.17
C PHE A 271 18.35 -11.09 -20.41
N ASP A 272 18.65 -12.38 -20.39
CA ASP A 272 17.93 -13.38 -19.59
C ASP A 272 18.29 -13.25 -18.09
N GLY A 273 17.28 -13.42 -17.22
CA GLY A 273 17.40 -13.21 -15.79
C GLY A 273 17.44 -11.73 -15.36
N PRO A 274 18.12 -11.40 -14.25
CA PRO A 274 18.09 -10.06 -13.66
C PRO A 274 19.09 -9.09 -14.30
N TYR A 275 18.82 -7.79 -14.19
CA TYR A 275 19.72 -6.76 -14.71
C TYR A 275 21.00 -6.68 -13.87
N LEU A 276 22.15 -6.88 -14.52
CA LEU A 276 23.49 -6.85 -13.90
C LEU A 276 24.22 -5.56 -14.28
N HIS A 277 24.69 -4.82 -13.29
CA HIS A 277 25.37 -3.54 -13.45
C HIS A 277 26.84 -3.69 -13.82
N HIS A 278 27.49 -4.79 -13.45
CA HIS A 278 28.94 -4.97 -13.62
C HIS A 278 29.33 -6.03 -14.67
N GLY A 279 28.48 -6.19 -15.69
CA GLY A 279 28.65 -7.14 -16.79
C GLY A 279 27.88 -8.45 -16.62
N TRP A 280 27.66 -9.13 -17.73
CA TRP A 280 26.76 -10.29 -17.81
C TRP A 280 27.46 -11.60 -17.41
N MET A 281 26.75 -12.43 -16.65
CA MET A 281 27.20 -13.75 -16.17
C MET A 281 26.33 -14.86 -16.78
N PRO A 282 26.55 -15.25 -18.05
CA PRO A 282 25.74 -16.26 -18.73
C PRO A 282 25.87 -17.65 -18.08
N GLN A 283 27.06 -17.98 -17.58
CA GLN A 283 27.34 -19.22 -16.86
C GLN A 283 27.86 -18.91 -15.45
N LEU A 284 27.22 -19.50 -14.44
CA LEU A 284 27.69 -19.46 -13.06
C LEU A 284 28.59 -20.66 -12.73
N PRO A 285 29.55 -20.51 -11.79
CA PRO A 285 30.29 -21.63 -11.22
C PRO A 285 29.36 -22.69 -10.59
N PRO A 286 29.77 -23.97 -10.49
CA PRO A 286 28.97 -25.01 -9.84
C PRO A 286 28.53 -24.61 -8.41
N ILE A 287 27.33 -25.00 -8.02
CA ILE A 287 26.81 -24.74 -6.66
C ILE A 287 27.54 -25.64 -5.67
N ARG A 288 28.10 -25.06 -4.61
CA ARG A 288 28.76 -25.79 -3.52
C ARG A 288 27.81 -26.01 -2.35
N ASP A 289 27.96 -27.13 -1.64
CA ASP A 289 27.18 -27.41 -0.43
C ASP A 289 27.96 -27.08 0.84
N TYR A 290 27.41 -26.16 1.63
CA TYR A 290 28.00 -25.64 2.88
C TYR A 290 27.35 -26.24 4.13
N ASN A 291 26.27 -27.04 3.97
CA ASN A 291 25.59 -27.80 5.03
C ASN A 291 26.17 -29.21 5.25
N GLY A 292 27.21 -29.55 4.51
CA GLY A 292 27.86 -30.85 4.57
C GLY A 292 29.35 -30.69 4.31
N ALA A 293 30.06 -31.80 4.44
CA ALA A 293 31.49 -31.79 4.30
C ALA A 293 31.91 -31.72 2.81
N MET A 294 32.46 -30.56 2.41
CA MET A 294 32.91 -30.26 1.04
C MET A 294 34.19 -31.02 0.69
N VAL A 295 34.28 -31.55 -0.54
CA VAL A 295 35.53 -32.10 -1.10
C VAL A 295 36.15 -31.08 -2.06
N LEU A 296 37.40 -30.69 -1.77
CA LEU A 296 38.25 -29.86 -2.60
C LEU A 296 39.25 -30.76 -3.33
N ASN A 297 39.20 -30.79 -4.67
CA ASN A 297 40.12 -31.56 -5.52
C ASN A 297 41.03 -30.60 -6.28
N LEU A 298 42.34 -30.68 -6.05
CA LEU A 298 43.35 -29.82 -6.70
C LEU A 298 44.18 -30.55 -7.77
N SER A 299 43.75 -31.73 -8.24
CA SER A 299 44.48 -32.48 -9.28
C SER A 299 44.62 -31.71 -10.60
N HIS A 300 43.62 -30.88 -10.94
CA HIS A 300 43.65 -30.03 -12.13
C HIS A 300 44.64 -28.84 -12.02
N LEU A 301 44.92 -28.37 -10.80
CA LEU A 301 45.81 -27.23 -10.54
C LEU A 301 47.20 -27.45 -11.12
N VAL A 302 47.75 -28.67 -11.03
CA VAL A 302 49.07 -29.00 -11.57
C VAL A 302 49.15 -28.70 -13.07
N ASN A 303 48.12 -29.08 -13.84
CA ASN A 303 48.10 -28.86 -15.29
C ASN A 303 47.95 -27.37 -15.64
N GLN A 304 47.21 -26.60 -14.83
CA GLN A 304 47.06 -25.15 -15.01
C GLN A 304 48.36 -24.41 -14.66
N LEU A 305 49.05 -24.80 -13.59
CA LEU A 305 50.37 -24.26 -13.23
C LEU A 305 51.44 -24.57 -14.28
N LEU A 306 51.43 -25.77 -14.87
CA LEU A 306 52.33 -26.13 -15.99
C LEU A 306 52.03 -25.38 -17.30
N ALA A 307 50.84 -24.78 -17.44
CA ALA A 307 50.51 -23.95 -18.60
C ALA A 307 51.06 -22.50 -18.48
N ILE A 308 51.53 -22.10 -17.30
CA ILE A 308 52.16 -20.79 -17.07
C ILE A 308 53.50 -20.74 -17.80
N LYS A 309 53.67 -19.75 -18.67
CA LYS A 309 54.86 -19.61 -19.51
C LYS A 309 56.10 -19.35 -18.63
N GLY A 310 57.05 -20.29 -18.65
CA GLY A 310 58.27 -20.24 -17.85
C GLY A 310 58.27 -21.17 -16.64
N VAL A 311 57.18 -21.89 -16.38
CA VAL A 311 57.14 -23.00 -15.42
C VAL A 311 57.56 -24.29 -16.15
N GLN A 312 58.73 -24.82 -15.79
CA GLN A 312 59.25 -26.08 -16.33
C GLN A 312 58.60 -27.31 -15.67
N GLY A 313 58.27 -27.21 -14.38
CA GLY A 313 57.74 -28.34 -13.61
C GLY A 313 57.24 -27.94 -12.23
N VAL A 314 56.22 -28.66 -11.73
CA VAL A 314 55.76 -28.61 -10.33
C VAL A 314 56.34 -29.82 -9.61
N THR A 315 57.23 -29.61 -8.64
CA THR A 315 57.95 -30.69 -7.95
C THR A 315 57.29 -31.11 -6.64
N ARG A 316 56.43 -30.25 -6.07
CA ARG A 316 55.64 -30.52 -4.86
C ARG A 316 54.32 -29.76 -4.90
N LEU A 317 53.25 -30.41 -4.46
CA LEU A 317 51.95 -29.80 -4.18
C LEU A 317 51.30 -30.63 -3.05
N GLU A 318 51.33 -30.13 -1.82
CA GLU A 318 50.72 -30.80 -0.64
C GLU A 318 50.31 -29.77 0.44
N LEU A 319 49.48 -30.16 1.41
CA LEU A 319 49.21 -29.31 2.58
C LEU A 319 50.29 -29.44 3.65
N ASP A 320 50.62 -28.32 4.29
CA ASP A 320 51.55 -28.30 5.41
C ASP A 320 50.97 -28.96 6.66
N LYS A 321 51.44 -30.18 6.96
CA LYS A 321 50.92 -31.05 8.04
C LYS A 321 51.04 -30.47 9.44
N GLU A 322 51.89 -29.46 9.64
CA GLU A 322 52.08 -28.77 10.91
C GLU A 322 51.22 -27.50 11.05
N LYS A 323 50.60 -27.02 9.95
CA LYS A 323 49.87 -25.74 9.91
C LYS A 323 48.38 -25.86 9.55
N TYR A 324 47.92 -26.97 8.95
CA TYR A 324 46.48 -27.13 8.65
C TYR A 324 45.70 -27.59 9.90
N ASP A 325 44.49 -27.08 10.09
CA ASP A 325 43.62 -27.51 11.19
C ASP A 325 43.00 -28.89 10.87
N ALA A 326 43.55 -29.94 11.47
CA ALA A 326 43.08 -31.31 11.30
C ALA A 326 41.68 -31.60 11.89
N SER A 327 41.08 -30.67 12.64
CA SER A 327 39.68 -30.75 13.08
C SER A 327 38.69 -30.25 12.02
N ILE A 328 39.16 -29.46 11.05
CA ILE A 328 38.35 -28.89 9.97
C ILE A 328 38.70 -29.50 8.61
N ILE A 329 39.97 -29.75 8.31
CA ILE A 329 40.46 -30.30 7.03
C ILE A 329 41.01 -31.71 7.24
N SER A 330 40.59 -32.65 6.39
CA SER A 330 41.11 -34.02 6.35
C SER A 330 41.54 -34.43 4.94
N PRO A 331 42.66 -35.17 4.75
CA PRO A 331 43.01 -35.73 3.45
C PRO A 331 42.05 -36.86 3.05
N LEU A 332 41.71 -36.95 1.77
CA LEU A 332 40.84 -38.00 1.26
C LEU A 332 41.60 -39.34 1.17
N SER A 333 40.98 -40.43 1.62
CA SER A 333 41.64 -41.74 1.65
C SER A 333 41.90 -42.28 0.24
N GLY A 334 43.17 -42.41 -0.14
CA GLY A 334 43.59 -42.95 -1.45
C GLY A 334 43.78 -41.90 -2.56
N ASP A 335 43.60 -40.61 -2.26
CA ASP A 335 43.91 -39.51 -3.18
C ASP A 335 44.81 -38.47 -2.49
N ASN A 336 45.99 -38.21 -3.06
CA ASN A 336 46.96 -37.26 -2.52
C ASN A 336 46.63 -35.79 -2.87
N TRP A 337 45.66 -35.55 -3.77
CA TRP A 337 45.34 -34.24 -4.33
C TRP A 337 43.99 -33.69 -3.86
N SER A 338 43.26 -34.44 -3.03
CA SER A 338 41.93 -34.08 -2.55
C SER A 338 41.86 -34.02 -1.03
N TRP A 339 41.21 -32.97 -0.54
CA TRP A 339 40.95 -32.75 0.88
C TRP A 339 39.47 -32.52 1.13
N LYS A 340 39.00 -32.93 2.31
CA LYS A 340 37.63 -32.80 2.75
C LYS A 340 37.56 -31.82 3.91
N ILE A 341 36.84 -30.72 3.71
CA ILE A 341 36.46 -29.77 4.75
C ILE A 341 35.28 -30.42 5.49
N ILE A 342 35.52 -30.88 6.71
CA ILE A 342 34.56 -31.68 7.49
C ILE A 342 33.47 -30.80 8.09
N LYS A 343 33.81 -29.57 8.50
CA LYS A 343 32.96 -28.69 9.30
C LYS A 343 32.03 -27.85 8.43
N GLU A 344 30.75 -27.88 8.76
CA GLU A 344 29.69 -27.08 8.13
C GLU A 344 29.96 -25.58 8.27
N HIS A 345 29.53 -24.80 7.28
CA HIS A 345 29.71 -23.34 7.17
C HIS A 345 31.15 -22.83 7.02
N TYR A 346 32.12 -23.69 6.66
CA TYR A 346 33.50 -23.29 6.35
C TYR A 346 33.81 -23.31 4.86
N TYR A 347 34.73 -22.46 4.42
CA TYR A 347 35.29 -22.44 3.06
C TYR A 347 36.82 -22.35 3.08
N PRO A 348 37.53 -22.89 2.07
CA PRO A 348 38.99 -22.86 2.03
C PRO A 348 39.51 -21.49 1.59
N ARG A 349 40.42 -20.90 2.36
CA ARG A 349 41.12 -19.64 2.06
C ARG A 349 42.61 -19.93 1.81
N LEU A 350 43.11 -19.66 0.60
CA LEU A 350 44.52 -19.90 0.28
C LEU A 350 45.43 -18.94 1.06
N TRP A 351 46.46 -19.46 1.72
CA TRP A 351 47.59 -18.68 2.26
C TRP A 351 47.26 -17.53 3.23
N GLY A 352 46.16 -17.65 4.00
CA GLY A 352 45.85 -16.71 5.09
C GLY A 352 45.22 -15.40 4.65
N GLU A 353 45.27 -14.39 5.53
CA GLU A 353 44.73 -13.05 5.30
C GLU A 353 45.53 -12.27 4.25
N ASP A 354 46.86 -12.26 4.40
CA ASP A 354 47.79 -11.56 3.50
C ASP A 354 48.69 -12.56 2.76
N PRO A 355 48.19 -13.16 1.66
CA PRO A 355 48.92 -14.18 0.92
C PRO A 355 50.15 -13.59 0.21
N LEU A 356 50.13 -12.29 -0.12
CA LEU A 356 51.24 -11.62 -0.80
C LEU A 356 52.42 -11.40 0.17
N ALA A 357 52.15 -10.95 1.39
CA ALA A 357 53.17 -10.86 2.44
C ALA A 357 53.71 -12.23 2.83
N LEU A 358 52.84 -13.26 2.92
CA LEU A 358 53.28 -14.63 3.21
C LEU A 358 54.20 -15.18 2.10
N MET A 359 53.85 -14.99 0.83
CA MET A 359 54.68 -15.40 -0.32
C MET A 359 56.05 -14.71 -0.37
N ALA A 360 56.12 -13.44 0.05
CA ALA A 360 57.35 -12.66 0.13
C ALA A 360 58.21 -12.97 1.39
N SER A 361 57.68 -13.75 2.35
CA SER A 361 58.35 -14.06 3.61
C SER A 361 59.37 -15.22 3.50
N SER A 362 60.20 -15.38 4.52
CA SER A 362 61.11 -16.54 4.65
C SER A 362 60.39 -17.87 4.86
N ASP A 363 59.16 -17.84 5.40
CA ASP A 363 58.28 -18.99 5.64
C ASP A 363 57.27 -19.19 4.48
N SER A 364 57.60 -18.67 3.30
CA SER A 364 56.75 -18.73 2.12
C SER A 364 56.39 -20.17 1.72
N PRO A 365 55.08 -20.48 1.53
CA PRO A 365 54.61 -21.78 1.08
C PRO A 365 54.87 -22.02 -0.42
N LEU A 366 55.24 -20.98 -1.17
CA LEU A 366 55.60 -21.06 -2.59
C LEU A 366 57.12 -21.00 -2.74
N THR A 367 57.76 -22.11 -3.09
CA THR A 367 59.20 -22.16 -3.36
C THR A 367 59.46 -22.25 -4.86
N ILE A 368 60.03 -21.19 -5.43
CA ILE A 368 60.42 -21.13 -6.84
C ILE A 368 61.93 -21.30 -6.97
N ILE A 369 62.34 -22.27 -7.81
CA ILE A 369 63.73 -22.69 -8.01
C ILE A 369 64.15 -22.36 -9.45
N ALA A 370 65.20 -21.56 -9.57
CA ALA A 370 65.83 -21.22 -10.85
C ALA A 370 67.07 -22.11 -11.13
N LYS A 371 67.59 -22.00 -12.35
CA LYS A 371 68.77 -22.75 -12.83
C LYS A 371 69.93 -22.73 -11.81
N GLY A 372 70.45 -23.92 -11.50
CA GLY A 372 71.51 -24.10 -10.48
C GLY A 372 71.00 -24.37 -9.06
N GLY A 373 69.68 -24.50 -8.86
CA GLY A 373 69.10 -24.82 -7.55
C GLY A 373 68.93 -23.59 -6.63
N VAL A 374 68.96 -22.39 -7.21
CA VAL A 374 68.83 -21.13 -6.46
C VAL A 374 67.35 -20.89 -6.15
N LYS A 375 66.98 -20.84 -4.86
CA LYS A 375 65.66 -20.38 -4.42
C LYS A 375 65.53 -18.88 -4.68
N VAL A 376 64.49 -18.47 -5.38
CA VAL A 376 64.20 -17.06 -5.68
C VAL A 376 63.23 -16.49 -4.64
N THR A 377 63.43 -15.21 -4.29
CA THR A 377 62.56 -14.42 -3.42
C THR A 377 62.17 -13.13 -4.14
N VAL A 378 60.93 -12.68 -3.97
CA VAL A 378 60.37 -11.46 -4.59
C VAL A 378 59.73 -10.60 -3.49
N SER A 379 59.74 -9.27 -3.63
CA SER A 379 59.06 -8.39 -2.69
C SER A 379 57.54 -8.43 -2.86
N ARG A 380 56.78 -8.15 -1.79
CA ARG A 380 55.32 -8.01 -1.86
C ARG A 380 54.90 -7.04 -2.97
N GLU A 381 55.51 -5.85 -2.99
CA GLU A 381 55.15 -4.78 -3.92
C GLU A 381 55.39 -5.17 -5.38
N ASP A 382 56.40 -5.98 -5.67
CA ASP A 382 56.68 -6.42 -7.03
C ASP A 382 55.69 -7.49 -7.51
N ILE A 383 55.22 -8.37 -6.62
CA ILE A 383 54.10 -9.29 -6.93
C ILE A 383 52.81 -8.49 -7.13
N GLU A 384 52.53 -7.53 -6.25
CA GLU A 384 51.32 -6.70 -6.28
C GLU A 384 51.22 -5.87 -7.56
N LYS A 385 52.33 -5.27 -8.04
CA LYS A 385 52.43 -4.58 -9.34
C LYS A 385 52.22 -5.50 -10.56
N LYS A 386 52.21 -6.82 -10.37
CA LYS A 386 52.06 -7.84 -11.42
C LYS A 386 50.71 -8.57 -11.38
N LEU A 387 49.91 -8.37 -10.33
CA LEU A 387 48.54 -8.87 -10.30
C LEU A 387 47.73 -8.19 -11.40
N ILE A 388 47.09 -8.99 -12.25
CA ILE A 388 46.19 -8.48 -13.28
C ILE A 388 44.86 -8.16 -12.59
N THR A 389 44.60 -6.87 -12.35
CA THR A 389 43.27 -6.39 -11.99
C THR A 389 42.44 -6.22 -13.26
N GLU A 390 41.38 -7.01 -13.41
CA GLU A 390 40.43 -6.81 -14.50
C GLU A 390 39.70 -5.46 -14.30
N PRO A 391 39.55 -4.63 -15.35
CA PRO A 391 38.85 -3.37 -15.22
C PRO A 391 37.37 -3.61 -14.97
N LEU A 392 36.78 -2.91 -13.99
CA LEU A 392 35.36 -3.01 -13.67
C LEU A 392 34.50 -2.69 -14.90
N ILE A 393 33.84 -3.72 -15.44
CA ILE A 393 32.84 -3.56 -16.48
C ILE A 393 31.69 -2.77 -15.90
N ASN A 394 31.21 -1.75 -16.61
CA ASN A 394 29.98 -1.04 -16.26
C ASN A 394 28.99 -1.25 -17.41
N THR A 395 27.89 -1.95 -17.14
CA THR A 395 26.82 -2.22 -18.10
C THR A 395 26.14 -0.90 -18.47
N LYS A 396 26.30 -0.47 -19.73
CA LYS A 396 25.66 0.74 -20.23
C LYS A 396 24.28 0.41 -20.82
N PRO A 397 23.26 1.24 -20.58
CA PRO A 397 21.96 1.13 -21.25
C PRO A 397 22.10 1.17 -22.77
N GLU A 398 21.45 0.25 -23.47
CA GLU A 398 21.33 0.28 -24.93
C GLU A 398 20.22 1.27 -25.32
N LEU A 399 20.59 2.31 -26.07
CA LEU A 399 19.71 3.44 -26.40
C LEU A 399 19.58 3.66 -27.91
N LEU A 400 18.35 3.89 -28.36
CA LEU A 400 18.10 4.43 -29.70
C LEU A 400 18.28 5.95 -29.67
N ASN A 401 19.53 6.39 -29.81
CA ASN A 401 19.94 7.80 -29.87
C ASN A 401 19.02 8.64 -30.79
N TRP A 402 18.84 9.93 -30.47
CA TRP A 402 18.08 10.88 -31.28
C TRP A 402 18.46 10.90 -32.78
N GLY A 403 17.47 11.20 -33.62
CA GLY A 403 17.65 11.49 -35.05
C GLY A 403 18.00 12.96 -35.29
N LYS A 404 17.88 13.41 -36.54
CA LYS A 404 17.95 14.82 -36.90
C LYS A 404 16.56 15.42 -36.86
N HIS A 405 16.28 16.31 -35.90
CA HIS A 405 15.00 17.01 -35.82
C HIS A 405 14.64 17.71 -37.16
N ARG A 406 13.40 17.52 -37.61
CA ARG A 406 12.85 18.09 -38.87
C ARG A 406 11.71 19.05 -38.57
N LYS A 407 11.70 20.21 -39.22
CA LYS A 407 10.67 21.26 -39.08
C LYS A 407 9.37 20.93 -39.82
N VAL A 408 8.82 19.73 -39.61
CA VAL A 408 7.62 19.23 -40.31
C VAL A 408 6.36 20.07 -40.06
N ARG A 409 6.33 20.83 -38.96
CA ARG A 409 5.23 21.73 -38.59
C ARG A 409 5.12 22.98 -39.48
N ASP A 410 6.23 23.49 -40.02
CA ASP A 410 6.26 24.79 -40.71
C ASP A 410 5.41 24.77 -42.00
N TYR A 411 4.25 25.43 -41.97
CA TYR A 411 3.34 25.51 -43.11
C TYR A 411 3.61 26.76 -43.97
N TYR A 412 3.54 26.58 -45.29
CA TYR A 412 3.73 27.63 -46.30
C TYR A 412 2.47 27.71 -47.17
N PRO A 413 1.61 28.76 -47.01
CA PRO A 413 0.30 28.83 -47.64
C PRO A 413 0.27 28.57 -49.16
N ALA A 414 -0.80 27.95 -49.62
CA ALA A 414 -1.08 27.76 -51.05
C ALA A 414 -1.36 29.12 -51.73
N SER A 415 -2.04 30.03 -51.03
CA SER A 415 -2.30 31.42 -51.45
C SER A 415 -1.04 32.21 -51.82
N ASN A 416 0.14 31.87 -51.28
CA ASN A 416 1.40 32.52 -51.66
C ASN A 416 1.98 32.00 -52.99
N LYS A 417 1.56 30.82 -53.45
CA LYS A 417 2.05 30.17 -54.68
C LYS A 417 1.28 30.60 -55.93
N LEU A 418 0.12 31.23 -55.74
CA LEU A 418 -0.74 31.70 -56.84
C LEU A 418 -0.17 32.96 -57.51
N PRO A 419 -0.38 33.13 -58.83
CA PRO A 419 0.00 34.32 -59.58
C PRO A 419 -0.41 35.65 -58.90
N ALA A 420 0.45 36.66 -58.99
CA ALA A 420 0.23 37.95 -58.32
C ALA A 420 -1.02 38.71 -58.80
N CYS A 421 -1.60 38.35 -59.96
CA CYS A 421 -2.85 38.92 -60.46
C CYS A 421 -4.08 38.57 -59.60
N TYR A 422 -4.04 37.49 -58.81
CA TYR A 422 -5.06 37.20 -57.78
C TYR A 422 -5.01 38.20 -56.60
N GLY A 423 -3.91 38.94 -56.45
CA GLY A 423 -3.77 40.02 -55.47
C GLY A 423 -3.71 39.57 -54.00
N LEU A 424 -3.61 38.27 -53.73
CA LEU A 424 -3.63 37.67 -52.38
C LEU A 424 -2.39 38.04 -51.53
N GLN A 425 -1.31 38.46 -52.19
CA GLN A 425 -0.09 38.94 -51.54
C GLN A 425 -0.12 40.46 -51.23
N THR A 426 -1.23 41.16 -51.53
CA THR A 426 -1.32 42.63 -51.42
C THR A 426 -2.20 43.09 -50.24
N ASN A 427 -1.79 44.18 -49.56
CA ASN A 427 -2.57 44.76 -48.45
C ASN A 427 -3.82 45.55 -48.90
N LYS A 428 -4.18 45.52 -50.20
CA LYS A 428 -5.30 46.29 -50.75
C LYS A 428 -6.47 45.33 -50.94
N HIS A 429 -7.48 45.43 -50.08
CA HIS A 429 -8.59 44.48 -50.04
C HIS A 429 -9.80 44.98 -50.84
N THR A 430 -10.09 44.33 -51.97
CA THR A 430 -11.41 44.37 -52.62
C THR A 430 -12.31 43.27 -52.07
N LEU A 431 -13.63 43.39 -52.27
CA LEU A 431 -14.59 42.37 -51.85
C LEU A 431 -14.30 40.99 -52.47
N GLN A 432 -13.89 40.96 -53.74
CA GLN A 432 -13.53 39.73 -54.46
C GLN A 432 -12.29 39.05 -53.87
N GLN A 433 -11.24 39.80 -53.52
CA GLN A 433 -10.06 39.25 -52.85
C GLN A 433 -10.40 38.70 -51.45
N LEU A 434 -11.29 39.37 -50.71
CA LEU A 434 -11.74 38.90 -49.40
C LEU A 434 -12.54 37.59 -49.51
N GLN A 435 -13.44 37.49 -50.51
CA GLN A 435 -14.16 36.24 -50.82
C GLN A 435 -13.21 35.11 -51.23
N LEU A 436 -12.18 35.39 -52.05
CA LEU A 436 -11.20 34.38 -52.46
C LEU A 436 -10.33 33.90 -51.28
N HIS A 437 -9.87 34.81 -50.41
CA HIS A 437 -9.17 34.44 -49.18
C HIS A 437 -10.03 33.55 -48.27
N GLN A 438 -11.33 33.86 -48.13
CA GLN A 438 -12.28 33.05 -47.36
C GLN A 438 -12.55 31.68 -48.00
N PHE A 439 -12.64 31.61 -49.34
CA PHE A 439 -12.77 30.35 -50.07
C PHE A 439 -11.54 29.44 -49.89
N MET A 440 -10.34 30.02 -49.87
CA MET A 440 -9.10 29.27 -49.67
C MET A 440 -8.89 28.75 -48.24
N LEU A 441 -9.45 29.42 -47.24
CA LEU A 441 -9.19 29.15 -45.81
C LEU A 441 -9.43 27.70 -45.38
N PRO A 442 -10.55 27.00 -45.72
CA PRO A 442 -10.76 25.62 -45.30
C PRO A 442 -9.69 24.66 -45.82
N PHE A 443 -9.25 24.81 -47.07
CA PHE A 443 -8.22 23.97 -47.68
C PHE A 443 -6.83 24.26 -47.10
N GLU A 444 -6.51 25.53 -46.85
CA GLU A 444 -5.29 25.94 -46.13
C GLU A 444 -5.26 25.37 -44.70
N GLN A 445 -6.41 25.34 -44.02
CA GLN A 445 -6.56 24.79 -42.67
C GLN A 445 -6.38 23.26 -42.62
N LEU A 446 -6.89 22.52 -43.62
CA LEU A 446 -6.71 21.07 -43.74
C LEU A 446 -5.22 20.69 -43.89
N LEU A 447 -4.51 21.35 -44.81
CA LEU A 447 -3.07 21.12 -45.03
C LEU A 447 -2.23 21.52 -43.82
N ALA A 448 -2.56 22.66 -43.19
CA ALA A 448 -1.88 23.10 -41.97
C ALA A 448 -2.09 22.13 -40.80
N ASN A 449 -3.29 21.55 -40.64
CA ASN A 449 -3.55 20.50 -39.65
C ASN A 449 -2.71 19.25 -39.90
N GLY A 450 -2.59 18.79 -41.16
CA GLY A 450 -1.69 17.67 -41.50
C GLY A 450 -0.24 17.90 -41.08
N CYS A 451 0.33 19.09 -41.37
CA CYS A 451 1.66 19.47 -40.87
C CYS A 451 1.73 19.51 -39.33
N ALA A 452 0.65 19.92 -38.65
CA ALA A 452 0.59 19.97 -37.20
C ALA A 452 0.43 18.58 -36.56
N GLU A 453 -0.17 17.61 -37.27
CA GLU A 453 -0.41 16.24 -36.83
C GLU A 453 0.85 15.39 -36.98
N LEU A 454 1.55 15.53 -38.11
CA LEU A 454 2.88 14.97 -38.29
C LEU A 454 3.88 15.50 -37.23
N ALA A 455 3.75 16.77 -36.84
CA ALA A 455 4.52 17.35 -35.73
C ALA A 455 4.08 16.88 -34.33
N LEU A 456 2.88 16.30 -34.20
CA LEU A 456 2.38 15.73 -32.95
C LEU A 456 2.78 14.26 -32.80
N LEU A 457 3.24 13.61 -33.88
CA LEU A 457 3.57 12.18 -33.93
C LEU A 457 4.48 11.68 -32.77
N PRO A 458 5.57 12.37 -32.37
CA PRO A 458 6.36 11.95 -31.21
C PRO A 458 5.53 11.82 -29.94
N LYS A 459 4.56 12.72 -29.71
CA LYS A 459 3.69 12.74 -28.53
C LYS A 459 2.47 11.83 -28.66
N LEU A 460 2.03 11.51 -29.88
CA LEU A 460 0.98 10.51 -30.14
C LEU A 460 1.48 9.07 -29.94
N LEU A 461 2.76 8.79 -30.19
CA LEU A 461 3.36 7.46 -30.04
C LEU A 461 4.27 7.32 -28.80
N ALA A 462 4.43 8.37 -28.00
CA ALA A 462 5.19 8.29 -26.75
C ALA A 462 4.53 7.37 -25.71
N PHE A 463 5.34 6.55 -25.05
CA PHE A 463 4.92 5.74 -23.89
C PHE A 463 4.75 6.60 -22.62
N LYS A 464 5.57 7.65 -22.44
CA LYS A 464 5.51 8.60 -21.30
C LYS A 464 5.07 10.00 -21.79
N GLN A 465 4.61 10.86 -20.87
CA GLN A 465 4.33 12.29 -21.11
C GLN A 465 3.35 12.61 -22.26
N ARG A 466 2.30 11.80 -22.42
CA ARG A 466 1.27 11.97 -23.46
C ARG A 466 0.43 13.24 -23.24
N GLY A 467 0.22 14.02 -24.31
CA GLY A 467 -0.51 15.30 -24.26
C GLY A 467 -2.04 15.16 -24.20
N ASN A 468 -2.74 16.26 -23.95
CA ASN A 468 -4.21 16.34 -24.02
C ASN A 468 -4.75 16.61 -25.44
N ARG A 469 -4.09 16.08 -26.49
CA ARG A 469 -4.50 16.26 -27.89
C ARG A 469 -4.24 15.00 -28.69
N VAL A 470 -5.23 14.60 -29.48
CA VAL A 470 -5.15 13.44 -30.39
C VAL A 470 -5.04 13.83 -31.87
N TYR A 471 -5.33 15.09 -32.21
CA TYR A 471 -5.22 15.64 -33.56
C TYR A 471 -4.32 16.87 -33.61
N GLY A 472 -3.60 17.02 -34.71
CA GLY A 472 -2.78 18.19 -34.98
C GLY A 472 -3.61 19.39 -35.42
N VAL A 473 -3.51 20.48 -34.66
CA VAL A 473 -4.13 21.77 -35.02
C VAL A 473 -3.10 22.88 -35.03
N GLN A 474 -3.16 23.70 -36.08
CA GLN A 474 -2.49 25.00 -36.13
C GLN A 474 -3.23 25.96 -37.06
N TRP A 475 -3.14 27.26 -36.78
CA TRP A 475 -3.63 28.27 -37.72
C TRP A 475 -2.66 28.39 -38.91
N PRO A 476 -3.13 28.35 -40.18
CA PRO A 476 -2.28 28.30 -41.36
C PRO A 476 -1.40 29.55 -41.59
N PHE A 477 -1.78 30.71 -41.06
CA PHE A 477 -1.13 31.97 -41.39
C PHE A 477 -0.29 32.52 -40.23
N LYS A 478 1.01 32.75 -40.45
CA LYS A 478 1.88 33.42 -39.46
C LYS A 478 1.36 34.84 -39.18
N ALA A 479 1.56 35.31 -37.94
CA ALA A 479 1.14 36.64 -37.51
C ALA A 479 1.68 37.74 -38.45
N ASN A 480 0.94 38.83 -38.59
CA ASN A 480 1.26 39.99 -39.46
C ASN A 480 1.30 39.74 -40.98
N THR A 481 1.03 38.52 -41.47
CA THR A 481 0.86 38.25 -42.91
C THR A 481 -0.47 38.80 -43.46
N VAL A 482 -0.56 38.97 -44.78
CA VAL A 482 -1.78 39.47 -45.46
C VAL A 482 -2.98 38.56 -45.16
N SER A 483 -2.86 37.25 -45.40
CA SER A 483 -3.90 36.26 -45.11
C SER A 483 -4.29 36.20 -43.63
N HIS A 484 -3.37 36.48 -42.69
CA HIS A 484 -3.72 36.62 -41.27
C HIS A 484 -4.57 37.86 -41.00
N ARG A 485 -4.22 39.02 -41.58
CA ARG A 485 -4.96 40.28 -41.39
C ARG A 485 -6.39 40.19 -41.94
N VAL A 486 -6.56 39.60 -43.13
CA VAL A 486 -7.89 39.41 -43.75
C VAL A 486 -8.85 38.64 -42.85
N HIS A 487 -8.36 37.64 -42.12
CA HIS A 487 -9.17 36.79 -41.25
C HIS A 487 -9.17 37.22 -39.77
N GLN A 488 -8.56 38.36 -39.41
CA GLN A 488 -8.29 38.73 -38.02
C GLN A 488 -9.54 38.73 -37.11
N GLN A 489 -10.71 39.04 -37.65
CA GLN A 489 -11.98 39.06 -36.91
C GLN A 489 -12.50 37.66 -36.55
N ILE A 490 -12.21 36.63 -37.36
CA ILE A 490 -12.72 35.25 -37.17
C ILE A 490 -11.69 34.31 -36.52
N ILE A 491 -10.42 34.72 -36.45
CA ILE A 491 -9.32 33.93 -35.86
C ILE A 491 -9.63 33.45 -34.43
N PRO A 492 -10.08 34.29 -33.47
CA PRO A 492 -10.29 33.85 -32.09
C PRO A 492 -11.32 32.71 -31.99
N ASP A 493 -12.47 32.88 -32.64
CA ASP A 493 -13.58 31.91 -32.62
C ASP A 493 -13.21 30.59 -33.30
N LEU A 494 -12.50 30.64 -34.43
CA LEU A 494 -12.07 29.44 -35.14
C LEU A 494 -10.97 28.69 -34.38
N ILE A 495 -9.97 29.38 -33.83
CA ILE A 495 -8.92 28.73 -33.02
C ILE A 495 -9.53 28.12 -31.75
N ALA A 496 -10.50 28.77 -31.12
CA ALA A 496 -11.20 28.22 -29.95
C ALA A 496 -11.95 26.92 -30.29
N LYS A 497 -12.67 26.87 -31.43
CA LYS A 497 -13.34 25.66 -31.92
C LYS A 497 -12.35 24.56 -32.28
N LEU A 498 -11.35 24.84 -33.12
CA LEU A 498 -10.35 23.86 -33.53
C LEU A 498 -9.53 23.32 -32.35
N SER A 499 -9.18 24.16 -31.36
CA SER A 499 -8.53 23.67 -30.14
C SER A 499 -9.44 22.72 -29.37
N ARG A 500 -10.73 23.09 -29.18
CA ARG A 500 -11.73 22.25 -28.52
C ARG A 500 -11.88 20.90 -29.19
N ASP A 501 -12.00 20.89 -30.51
CA ASP A 501 -12.19 19.67 -31.30
C ASP A 501 -10.94 18.77 -31.32
N SER A 502 -9.75 19.30 -30.96
CA SER A 502 -8.50 18.53 -30.84
C SER A 502 -8.24 17.91 -29.46
N GLN A 503 -8.91 18.42 -28.41
CA GLN A 503 -8.62 18.09 -27.01
C GLN A 503 -9.43 16.89 -26.51
N ILE A 504 -8.86 16.10 -25.60
CA ILE A 504 -9.58 14.96 -25.00
C ILE A 504 -10.57 15.48 -23.96
N ASP A 505 -10.19 16.48 -23.17
CA ASP A 505 -11.06 17.11 -22.18
C ASP A 505 -10.83 18.63 -22.02
N ILE A 506 -11.84 19.32 -21.48
CA ILE A 506 -11.90 20.78 -21.32
C ILE A 506 -12.69 21.11 -20.05
N GLY A 507 -12.02 21.57 -18.98
CA GLY A 507 -12.71 21.93 -17.73
C GLY A 507 -13.33 20.70 -17.06
N ASN A 508 -14.67 20.65 -16.96
CA ASN A 508 -15.49 19.45 -16.65
C ASN A 508 -15.61 18.40 -17.77
N ASP A 509 -15.49 18.81 -19.04
CA ASP A 509 -16.16 18.11 -20.14
C ASP A 509 -15.22 17.25 -20.98
N ILE A 510 -15.63 16.00 -21.23
CA ILE A 510 -14.83 15.02 -21.99
C ILE A 510 -15.38 14.87 -23.41
N GLN A 511 -14.50 15.09 -24.39
CA GLN A 511 -14.80 14.92 -25.81
C GLN A 511 -14.73 13.44 -26.17
N LYS A 512 -15.87 12.74 -26.03
CA LYS A 512 -15.98 11.27 -26.22
C LYS A 512 -15.24 10.70 -27.46
N PRO A 513 -15.31 11.31 -28.67
CA PRO A 513 -14.58 10.78 -29.83
C PRO A 513 -13.06 10.81 -29.63
N ASN A 514 -12.53 11.88 -29.06
CA ASN A 514 -11.10 12.07 -28.81
C ASN A 514 -10.60 11.18 -27.67
N TYR A 515 -11.44 10.99 -26.64
CA TYR A 515 -11.21 10.03 -25.57
C TYR A 515 -11.09 8.60 -26.10
N ILE A 516 -12.04 8.15 -26.92
CA ILE A 516 -12.00 6.82 -27.57
C ILE A 516 -10.76 6.70 -28.48
N LYS A 517 -10.41 7.76 -29.21
CA LYS A 517 -9.22 7.75 -30.08
C LYS A 517 -7.93 7.58 -29.27
N GLU A 518 -7.77 8.27 -28.14
CA GLU A 518 -6.63 8.08 -27.24
C GLU A 518 -6.61 6.66 -26.65
N LEU A 519 -7.73 6.15 -26.16
CA LEU A 519 -7.80 4.77 -25.65
C LEU A 519 -7.42 3.72 -26.71
N THR A 520 -7.81 3.94 -27.97
CA THR A 520 -7.42 3.06 -29.10
C THR A 520 -5.91 3.09 -29.36
N ILE A 521 -5.26 4.24 -29.16
CA ILE A 521 -3.80 4.36 -29.29
C ILE A 521 -3.11 3.70 -28.09
N LEU A 522 -3.63 3.89 -26.86
CA LEU A 522 -3.08 3.25 -25.67
C LEU A 522 -3.15 1.72 -25.75
N ASP A 523 -4.28 1.16 -26.19
CA ASP A 523 -4.45 -0.29 -26.38
C ASP A 523 -3.42 -0.85 -27.39
N HIS A 524 -3.24 -0.16 -28.52
CA HIS A 524 -2.22 -0.54 -29.52
C HIS A 524 -0.78 -0.50 -28.98
N LEU A 525 -0.44 0.51 -28.16
CA LEU A 525 0.89 0.64 -27.56
C LEU A 525 1.12 -0.35 -26.40
N LEU A 526 0.08 -0.68 -25.62
CA LEU A 526 0.12 -1.74 -24.60
C LEU A 526 0.34 -3.12 -25.24
N GLY A 527 -0.25 -3.36 -26.41
CA GLY A 527 -0.11 -4.60 -27.18
C GLY A 527 1.35 -4.94 -27.55
N TYR A 528 2.25 -3.97 -27.62
CA TYR A 528 3.69 -4.23 -27.81
C TYR A 528 4.33 -5.02 -26.65
N PHE A 529 3.74 -4.94 -25.46
CA PHE A 529 4.23 -5.60 -24.23
C PHE A 529 3.38 -6.81 -23.84
N GLY A 530 2.49 -7.28 -24.73
CA GLY A 530 1.52 -8.34 -24.43
C GLY A 530 0.46 -7.92 -23.39
N ALA A 531 0.28 -6.62 -23.18
CA ALA A 531 -0.75 -6.05 -22.31
C ALA A 531 -1.94 -5.54 -23.14
N GLU A 532 -3.10 -5.44 -22.51
CA GLU A 532 -4.36 -5.00 -23.12
C GLU A 532 -4.95 -3.85 -22.30
N LEU A 533 -5.72 -2.97 -22.95
CA LEU A 533 -6.47 -1.93 -22.24
C LEU A 533 -7.56 -2.55 -21.35
N ALA A 534 -7.70 -2.03 -20.12
CA ALA A 534 -8.72 -2.52 -19.20
C ALA A 534 -10.16 -2.31 -19.69
N ALA A 535 -11.03 -3.28 -19.42
CA ALA A 535 -12.46 -3.16 -19.65
C ALA A 535 -13.08 -2.19 -18.61
N ARG A 536 -13.29 -0.93 -19.00
CA ARG A 536 -13.80 0.12 -18.10
C ARG A 536 -15.21 -0.18 -17.57
N PRO A 537 -15.41 -0.37 -16.24
CA PRO A 537 -16.73 -0.46 -15.65
C PRO A 537 -17.56 0.81 -15.84
N LEU A 538 -18.88 0.68 -15.94
CA LEU A 538 -19.80 1.81 -16.08
C LEU A 538 -19.82 2.76 -14.87
N THR A 539 -19.25 2.33 -13.75
CA THR A 539 -19.20 3.04 -12.47
C THR A 539 -18.02 4.00 -12.34
N LEU A 540 -16.97 3.85 -13.16
CA LEU A 540 -15.74 4.62 -13.02
C LEU A 540 -15.78 6.00 -13.69
N ASP A 541 -15.08 6.95 -13.06
CA ASP A 541 -14.75 8.22 -13.68
C ASP A 541 -13.88 8.02 -14.94
N PHE A 542 -14.10 8.86 -15.93
CA PHE A 542 -13.41 8.77 -17.22
C PHE A 542 -11.95 9.28 -17.13
N ARG A 543 -11.66 10.29 -16.31
CA ARG A 543 -10.30 10.83 -16.15
C ARG A 543 -9.42 9.92 -15.34
N ASP A 544 -9.94 9.43 -14.21
CA ASP A 544 -9.21 8.47 -13.37
C ASP A 544 -8.84 7.23 -14.19
N PHE A 545 -9.79 6.69 -14.97
CA PHE A 545 -9.49 5.60 -15.91
C PHE A 545 -8.40 5.97 -16.92
N LEU A 546 -8.50 7.12 -17.60
CA LEU A 546 -7.51 7.52 -18.60
C LEU A 546 -6.12 7.75 -18.00
N ASN A 547 -6.03 8.36 -16.82
CA ASN A 547 -4.79 8.57 -16.11
C ASN A 547 -4.18 7.22 -15.66
N THR A 548 -5.01 6.30 -15.17
CA THR A 548 -4.59 4.93 -14.81
C THR A 548 -4.02 4.19 -16.02
N GLN A 549 -4.71 4.19 -17.17
CA GLN A 549 -4.22 3.48 -18.37
C GLN A 549 -2.97 4.14 -18.98
N ARG A 550 -2.83 5.48 -18.88
CA ARG A 550 -1.60 6.19 -19.27
C ARG A 550 -0.43 5.88 -18.34
N GLY A 551 -0.67 5.84 -17.03
CA GLY A 551 0.31 5.42 -16.02
C GLY A 551 0.76 3.99 -16.23
N TYR A 552 -0.17 3.09 -16.56
CA TYR A 552 0.11 1.69 -16.88
C TYR A 552 1.08 1.55 -18.06
N LEU A 553 0.80 2.20 -19.20
CA LEU A 553 1.71 2.22 -20.33
C LEU A 553 3.07 2.85 -19.99
N ALA A 554 3.07 3.97 -19.25
CA ALA A 554 4.27 4.73 -18.92
C ALA A 554 5.23 4.02 -17.95
N GLN A 555 4.70 3.15 -17.08
CA GLN A 555 5.45 2.42 -16.04
C GLN A 555 5.60 0.92 -16.34
N GLN A 556 5.09 0.42 -17.47
CA GLN A 556 5.25 -0.98 -17.89
C GLN A 556 6.66 -1.57 -17.66
N PRO A 557 7.77 -0.83 -17.91
CA PRO A 557 9.13 -1.22 -17.51
C PRO A 557 9.35 -1.69 -16.07
N GLU A 558 8.78 -0.96 -15.11
CA GLU A 558 8.90 -1.24 -13.68
C GLU A 558 7.96 -2.39 -13.30
N LEU A 559 6.75 -2.39 -13.87
CA LEU A 559 5.68 -3.33 -13.56
C LEU A 559 5.99 -4.76 -13.97
N THR A 560 6.63 -4.95 -15.13
CA THR A 560 7.02 -6.28 -15.62
C THR A 560 8.24 -6.82 -14.86
N TYR A 561 9.23 -5.96 -14.60
CA TYR A 561 10.45 -6.32 -13.87
C TYR A 561 10.17 -6.68 -12.40
N GLN A 562 9.37 -5.86 -11.70
CA GLN A 562 9.07 -6.05 -10.27
C GLN A 562 7.82 -6.91 -10.01
N ARG A 563 7.41 -7.78 -10.95
CA ARG A 563 6.10 -8.47 -10.95
C ARG A 563 5.69 -9.12 -9.62
N ASN A 564 6.63 -9.81 -8.96
CA ASN A 564 6.42 -10.53 -7.70
C ASN A 564 7.00 -9.79 -6.47
N ASN A 565 7.65 -8.66 -6.68
CA ASN A 565 8.36 -7.90 -5.66
C ASN A 565 7.39 -6.97 -4.92
N ILE A 566 7.46 -6.98 -3.59
CA ILE A 566 6.59 -6.21 -2.71
C ILE A 566 7.42 -5.46 -1.68
N ARG A 567 7.75 -4.22 -2.07
CA ARG A 567 8.29 -3.20 -1.18
C ARG A 567 7.24 -2.73 -0.16
N ILE A 568 7.75 -2.33 0.99
CA ILE A 568 6.97 -1.82 2.13
C ILE A 568 6.74 -0.30 1.99
N ASP A 569 7.77 0.42 1.53
CA ASP A 569 7.82 1.87 1.45
C ASP A 569 7.19 2.50 0.18
N LYS A 570 6.65 1.68 -0.73
CA LYS A 570 6.08 2.12 -2.02
C LYS A 570 4.86 1.30 -2.41
N VAL A 571 3.99 1.87 -3.25
CA VAL A 571 2.90 1.14 -3.93
C VAL A 571 3.52 0.07 -4.83
N SER A 572 3.28 -1.20 -4.53
CA SER A 572 3.91 -2.33 -5.23
C SER A 572 3.50 -2.42 -6.70
N ALA A 573 4.40 -2.97 -7.54
CA ALA A 573 4.11 -3.24 -8.95
C ALA A 573 2.87 -4.13 -9.14
N LEU A 574 2.66 -5.12 -8.28
CA LEU A 574 1.43 -5.94 -8.28
C LEU A 574 0.17 -5.09 -8.02
N GLN A 575 0.20 -4.20 -7.02
CA GLN A 575 -0.92 -3.30 -6.73
C GLN A 575 -1.21 -2.34 -7.90
N LYS A 576 -0.16 -1.76 -8.51
CA LYS A 576 -0.30 -0.95 -9.73
C LYS A 576 -0.91 -1.75 -10.89
N ARG A 577 -0.43 -2.97 -11.16
CA ARG A 577 -0.97 -3.84 -12.22
C ARG A 577 -2.45 -4.19 -12.01
N ILE A 578 -2.84 -4.55 -10.78
CA ILE A 578 -4.24 -4.80 -10.43
C ILE A 578 -5.09 -3.53 -10.62
N ALA A 579 -4.60 -2.37 -10.18
CA ALA A 579 -5.27 -1.07 -10.39
C ALA A 579 -5.46 -0.77 -11.90
N ALA A 580 -4.45 -1.06 -12.72
CA ALA A 580 -4.54 -0.95 -14.17
C ALA A 580 -5.58 -1.90 -14.77
N ARG A 581 -5.60 -3.19 -14.41
CA ARG A 581 -6.58 -4.18 -14.90
C ARG A 581 -8.03 -3.83 -14.53
N LEU A 582 -8.24 -3.31 -13.32
CA LEU A 582 -9.54 -2.80 -12.87
C LEU A 582 -9.90 -1.44 -13.49
N GLY A 583 -8.91 -0.71 -14.01
CA GLY A 583 -9.08 0.59 -14.66
C GLY A 583 -9.24 1.77 -13.71
N LEU A 584 -8.80 1.66 -12.45
CA LEU A 584 -9.08 2.64 -11.39
C LEU A 584 -7.85 2.97 -10.54
N GLY A 585 -7.82 4.18 -9.98
CA GLY A 585 -6.78 4.63 -9.06
C GLY A 585 -5.54 5.18 -9.76
N GLY A 586 -5.69 6.28 -10.50
CA GLY A 586 -4.57 7.00 -11.11
C GLY A 586 -3.51 7.45 -10.08
N GLU A 587 -3.92 7.63 -8.82
CA GLU A 587 -3.02 7.91 -7.69
C GLU A 587 -1.94 6.83 -7.51
N CYS A 588 -2.22 5.55 -7.81
CA CYS A 588 -1.23 4.47 -7.74
C CYS A 588 -0.05 4.66 -8.71
N PHE A 589 -0.24 5.47 -9.75
CA PHE A 589 0.75 5.78 -10.79
C PHE A 589 1.39 7.17 -10.61
N SER A 590 1.04 7.90 -9.55
CA SER A 590 1.75 9.13 -9.15
C SER A 590 3.21 8.83 -8.80
N ASP A 591 4.12 9.75 -9.12
CA ASP A 591 5.53 9.66 -8.72
C ASP A 591 5.68 9.66 -7.18
N ILE A 592 4.75 10.32 -6.48
CA ILE A 592 4.65 10.35 -5.02
C ILE A 592 3.16 10.09 -4.65
N PRO A 593 2.75 8.83 -4.47
CA PRO A 593 1.37 8.48 -4.18
C PRO A 593 1.01 8.81 -2.72
N ASN A 594 -0.11 9.48 -2.50
CA ASN A 594 -0.68 9.62 -1.16
C ASN A 594 -1.30 8.28 -0.72
N LEU A 595 -0.61 7.55 0.14
CA LEU A 595 -1.03 6.22 0.62
C LEU A 595 -2.41 6.17 1.28
N ALA A 596 -3.03 7.28 1.68
CA ALA A 596 -4.41 7.28 2.20
C ALA A 596 -5.49 7.38 1.11
N ASN A 597 -5.11 7.71 -0.13
CA ASN A 597 -6.01 7.92 -1.27
C ASN A 597 -6.00 6.73 -2.25
N LEU A 598 -5.41 5.58 -1.87
CA LEU A 598 -5.35 4.42 -2.75
C LEU A 598 -6.74 3.77 -2.90
N PRO A 599 -7.09 3.23 -4.07
CA PRO A 599 -8.41 2.65 -4.33
C PRO A 599 -8.67 1.35 -3.55
N PHE A 600 -7.62 0.62 -3.23
CA PHE A 600 -7.61 -0.62 -2.46
C PHE A 600 -6.20 -0.85 -1.90
N TYR A 601 -6.08 -1.74 -0.91
CA TYR A 601 -4.82 -2.05 -0.24
C TYR A 601 -4.49 -3.54 -0.33
N LEU A 602 -3.21 -3.88 -0.50
CA LEU A 602 -2.71 -5.24 -0.42
C LEU A 602 -1.91 -5.41 0.88
N ILE A 603 -2.36 -6.32 1.75
CA ILE A 603 -1.68 -6.64 3.02
C ILE A 603 -1.22 -8.09 3.01
N GLU A 604 0.08 -8.29 3.05
CA GLU A 604 0.67 -9.62 3.15
C GLU A 604 0.67 -10.06 4.62
N HIS A 605 0.02 -11.19 4.94
CA HIS A 605 -0.13 -11.61 6.33
C HIS A 605 1.23 -11.92 6.99
N ARG A 606 2.20 -12.42 6.20
CA ARG A 606 3.58 -12.67 6.62
C ARG A 606 4.29 -11.44 7.19
N GLN A 607 3.90 -10.22 6.79
CA GLN A 607 4.40 -8.95 7.34
C GLN A 607 3.82 -8.64 8.73
N LEU A 608 2.67 -9.23 9.09
CA LEU A 608 1.97 -9.03 10.36
C LEU A 608 2.45 -10.01 11.46
N LEU A 609 3.50 -10.80 11.20
CA LEU A 609 4.08 -11.74 12.16
C LEU A 609 5.29 -11.18 12.92
N PRO A 610 5.28 -11.21 14.27
CA PRO A 610 6.43 -10.80 15.08
C PRO A 610 7.63 -11.73 14.92
N VAL A 611 8.82 -11.19 15.17
CA VAL A 611 10.06 -11.97 15.17
C VAL A 611 10.05 -12.95 16.35
N LYS A 612 10.48 -14.19 16.10
CA LYS A 612 10.51 -15.25 17.11
C LYS A 612 11.56 -14.89 18.17
N PRO A 613 11.19 -14.81 19.46
CA PRO A 613 12.11 -14.44 20.52
C PRO A 613 13.16 -15.53 20.83
N ASP A 614 14.31 -15.12 21.36
CA ASP A 614 15.27 -16.04 22.00
C ASP A 614 14.72 -16.54 23.34
N ILE A 615 14.56 -17.86 23.47
CA ILE A 615 14.02 -18.57 24.64
C ILE A 615 14.75 -18.25 25.96
N GLN A 616 15.98 -17.73 25.92
CA GLN A 616 16.70 -17.31 27.12
C GLN A 616 15.92 -16.26 27.95
N PHE A 617 15.13 -15.41 27.28
CA PHE A 617 14.43 -14.29 27.92
C PHE A 617 12.95 -14.58 28.24
N ASP A 618 12.54 -15.86 28.22
CA ASP A 618 11.18 -16.28 28.61
C ASP A 618 10.91 -16.09 30.13
N THR A 619 11.97 -15.95 30.93
CA THR A 619 11.91 -15.69 32.37
C THR A 619 12.09 -14.21 32.71
N PRO A 620 11.42 -13.68 33.76
CA PRO A 620 11.56 -12.27 34.17
C PRO A 620 13.00 -11.81 34.44
N GLN A 621 13.48 -10.88 33.61
CA GLN A 621 14.74 -10.17 33.74
C GLN A 621 14.55 -8.84 34.47
N LYS A 622 15.63 -8.32 35.09
CA LYS A 622 15.68 -6.98 35.68
C LYS A 622 16.49 -6.06 34.74
N PRO A 623 15.91 -4.92 34.27
CA PRO A 623 16.66 -3.92 33.51
C PRO A 623 17.91 -3.42 34.25
N ASP A 624 19.04 -3.29 33.55
CA ASP A 624 20.26 -2.68 34.11
C ASP A 624 20.12 -1.14 34.19
N SER A 625 19.60 -0.51 33.13
CA SER A 625 19.26 0.92 33.11
C SER A 625 18.10 1.22 32.17
N LEU A 626 17.48 2.38 32.36
CA LEU A 626 16.29 2.80 31.63
C LEU A 626 16.35 4.32 31.39
N VAL A 627 16.14 4.74 30.14
CA VAL A 627 16.22 6.14 29.68
C VAL A 627 15.03 6.44 28.75
N VAL A 628 14.51 7.67 28.77
CA VAL A 628 13.45 8.12 27.85
C VAL A 628 13.98 9.27 27.00
N GLU A 629 14.02 9.07 25.68
CA GLU A 629 14.54 10.00 24.68
C GLU A 629 13.65 9.94 23.42
N ASP A 630 13.29 11.07 22.83
CA ASP A 630 12.60 11.18 21.52
C ASP A 630 11.36 10.26 21.36
N GLU A 631 10.52 10.22 22.39
CA GLU A 631 9.34 9.35 22.50
C GLU A 631 9.62 7.83 22.50
N GLN A 632 10.87 7.43 22.71
CA GLN A 632 11.32 6.05 22.91
C GLN A 632 11.65 5.78 24.38
N LEU A 633 11.31 4.59 24.86
CA LEU A 633 11.79 4.03 26.12
C LEU A 633 12.97 3.10 25.81
N LYS A 634 14.19 3.53 26.11
CA LYS A 634 15.43 2.77 25.92
C LYS A 634 15.73 1.97 27.18
N ILE A 635 15.90 0.67 27.04
CA ILE A 635 16.22 -0.27 28.12
C ILE A 635 17.57 -0.90 27.82
N THR A 636 18.49 -0.81 28.79
CA THR A 636 19.79 -1.51 28.73
C THR A 636 19.69 -2.82 29.47
N GLN A 637 20.18 -3.90 28.86
CA GLN A 637 20.35 -5.19 29.51
C GLN A 637 21.63 -5.87 29.00
N LYS A 638 22.51 -6.23 29.93
CA LYS A 638 23.74 -7.00 29.62
C LYS A 638 23.44 -8.35 28.99
N ASP A 639 24.42 -8.88 28.26
CA ASP A 639 24.39 -10.20 27.61
C ASP A 639 23.29 -10.39 26.54
N THR A 640 22.65 -9.30 26.09
CA THR A 640 21.60 -9.32 25.03
C THR A 640 22.12 -9.10 23.61
N THR A 641 23.37 -8.68 23.45
CA THR A 641 23.97 -8.34 22.14
C THR A 641 23.80 -9.47 21.13
N GLY A 642 23.10 -9.18 20.02
CA GLY A 642 22.84 -10.13 18.93
C GLY A 642 21.77 -11.21 19.22
N ARG A 643 21.11 -11.17 20.38
CA ARG A 643 20.02 -12.11 20.74
C ARG A 643 18.63 -11.48 20.68
N LEU A 644 18.52 -10.19 21.01
CA LEU A 644 17.29 -9.42 20.83
C LEU A 644 17.22 -8.83 19.42
N LEU A 645 16.02 -8.82 18.84
CA LEU A 645 15.79 -8.37 17.46
C LEU A 645 14.63 -7.36 17.39
N GLN A 646 14.72 -6.42 16.44
CA GLN A 646 13.61 -5.54 16.09
C GLN A 646 12.39 -6.37 15.64
N GLY A 647 11.19 -6.00 16.09
CA GLY A 647 9.95 -6.74 15.82
C GLY A 647 9.68 -7.91 16.78
N GLN A 648 10.53 -8.12 17.79
CA GLN A 648 10.27 -9.02 18.91
C GLN A 648 9.26 -8.40 19.88
N VAL A 649 8.39 -9.25 20.46
CA VAL A 649 7.35 -8.84 21.42
C VAL A 649 7.72 -9.26 22.84
N ILE A 650 7.75 -8.29 23.75
CA ILE A 650 8.05 -8.47 25.18
C ILE A 650 6.89 -7.99 26.05
N ASN A 651 6.94 -8.37 27.33
CA ASN A 651 6.08 -7.86 28.38
C ASN A 651 6.91 -7.06 29.38
N LEU A 652 6.38 -5.93 29.86
CA LEU A 652 6.91 -5.23 31.02
C LEU A 652 6.04 -5.58 32.24
N ILE A 653 6.66 -6.04 33.33
CA ILE A 653 5.99 -6.47 34.56
C ILE A 653 6.31 -5.45 35.66
N ILE A 654 5.27 -4.81 36.18
CA ILE A 654 5.34 -3.85 37.28
C ILE A 654 4.85 -4.54 38.54
N ILE A 655 5.69 -4.62 39.58
CA ILE A 655 5.34 -5.26 40.86
C ILE A 655 4.82 -4.17 41.84
N GLU A 656 3.56 -4.25 42.23
CA GLU A 656 2.88 -3.33 43.15
C GLU A 656 2.38 -4.08 44.41
N GLY A 657 3.30 -4.31 45.35
CA GLY A 657 3.04 -5.12 46.55
C GLY A 657 2.96 -6.60 46.19
N ASP A 658 1.87 -7.28 46.58
CA ASP A 658 1.59 -8.68 46.23
C ASP A 658 0.92 -8.85 44.85
N ARG A 659 0.92 -7.81 44.00
CA ARG A 659 0.25 -7.80 42.70
C ARG A 659 1.23 -7.47 41.57
N GLU A 660 1.14 -8.24 40.50
CA GLU A 660 1.84 -7.97 39.25
C GLU A 660 0.89 -7.30 38.26
N PHE A 661 1.33 -6.20 37.66
CA PHE A 661 0.66 -5.52 36.56
C PHE A 661 1.52 -5.66 35.30
N THR A 662 1.05 -6.46 34.34
CA THR A 662 1.80 -6.74 33.10
C THR A 662 1.29 -5.88 31.95
N LEU A 663 2.16 -5.01 31.44
CA LEU A 663 2.00 -4.39 30.12
C LEU A 663 2.35 -5.45 29.08
N ARG A 664 1.33 -5.96 28.38
CA ARG A 664 1.50 -7.00 27.37
C ARG A 664 1.85 -6.41 26.01
N GLY A 665 2.44 -7.21 25.12
CA GLY A 665 2.50 -6.88 23.69
C GLY A 665 3.44 -5.74 23.31
N GLN A 666 4.43 -5.42 24.15
CA GLN A 666 5.33 -4.29 23.93
C GLN A 666 6.41 -4.65 22.90
N MET A 667 6.51 -3.87 21.83
CA MET A 667 7.38 -4.19 20.71
C MET A 667 8.75 -3.51 20.81
N ILE A 668 9.81 -4.30 20.60
CA ILE A 668 11.16 -3.79 20.34
C ILE A 668 11.20 -3.12 18.95
N THR A 669 11.43 -1.81 18.93
CA THR A 669 11.48 -0.99 17.71
C THR A 669 12.89 -0.76 17.19
N GLU A 670 13.91 -0.92 18.02
CA GLU A 670 15.32 -0.76 17.68
C GLU A 670 16.18 -1.58 18.65
N VAL A 671 17.34 -2.08 18.20
CA VAL A 671 18.36 -2.74 19.03
C VAL A 671 19.74 -2.22 18.64
N SER A 672 20.53 -1.81 19.62
CA SER A 672 21.89 -1.31 19.45
C SER A 672 22.79 -1.83 20.58
N GLY A 673 23.54 -2.90 20.29
CA GLY A 673 24.35 -3.60 21.29
C GLY A 673 23.51 -4.19 22.42
N GLU A 674 23.71 -3.68 23.64
CA GLU A 674 22.98 -4.07 24.86
C GLU A 674 21.74 -3.21 25.15
N ILE A 675 21.40 -2.27 24.25
CA ILE A 675 20.27 -1.35 24.40
C ILE A 675 19.17 -1.74 23.40
N PHE A 676 17.94 -1.83 23.86
CA PHE A 676 16.76 -1.97 23.01
C PHE A 676 15.71 -0.89 23.30
N SER A 677 14.99 -0.45 22.28
CA SER A 677 14.01 0.65 22.35
C SER A 677 12.58 0.14 22.23
N LEU A 678 11.65 0.74 22.99
CA LEU A 678 10.20 0.58 22.83
C LEU A 678 9.57 1.94 22.49
N SER A 679 8.87 2.07 21.37
CA SER A 679 8.28 3.36 20.97
C SER A 679 6.91 3.61 21.59
N MET A 680 6.73 4.80 22.17
CA MET A 680 5.41 5.29 22.62
C MET A 680 4.49 5.73 21.47
N ARG A 681 4.98 5.78 20.23
CA ARG A 681 4.13 5.93 19.03
C ARG A 681 3.47 4.62 18.64
N ASN A 682 4.13 3.50 18.95
CA ASN A 682 3.70 2.16 18.54
C ASN A 682 2.96 1.41 19.66
N SER A 683 2.78 2.03 20.84
CA SER A 683 2.09 1.47 22.00
C SER A 683 1.43 2.57 22.83
N THR A 684 0.11 2.69 22.68
CA THR A 684 -0.74 3.57 23.48
C THR A 684 -0.76 3.16 24.96
N ASP A 685 -0.70 1.86 25.25
CA ASP A 685 -0.64 1.34 26.61
C ASP A 685 0.67 1.74 27.32
N LEU A 686 1.81 1.68 26.61
CA LEU A 686 3.09 2.20 27.13
C LEU A 686 3.00 3.69 27.41
N LYS A 687 2.47 4.48 26.46
CA LYS A 687 2.30 5.93 26.62
C LYS A 687 1.43 6.28 27.84
N HIS A 688 0.36 5.52 28.08
CA HIS A 688 -0.52 5.70 29.25
C HIS A 688 0.03 5.13 30.57
N ASN A 689 1.08 4.31 30.54
CA ASN A 689 1.69 3.70 31.73
C ASN A 689 3.14 4.13 31.98
N LEU A 690 3.76 4.96 31.13
CA LEU A 690 5.17 5.36 31.24
C LEU A 690 5.57 5.83 32.64
N ALA A 691 4.76 6.70 33.26
CA ALA A 691 5.01 7.20 34.61
C ALA A 691 5.04 6.07 35.67
N ARG A 692 4.23 5.00 35.50
CA ARG A 692 4.26 3.82 36.38
C ARG A 692 5.50 2.96 36.11
N VAL A 693 5.90 2.80 34.84
CA VAL A 693 7.13 2.08 34.45
C VAL A 693 8.37 2.74 35.08
N LEU A 694 8.46 4.08 35.00
CA LEU A 694 9.56 4.86 35.58
C LEU A 694 9.61 4.70 37.11
N VAL A 695 8.49 4.90 37.81
CA VAL A 695 8.42 4.73 39.27
C VAL A 695 8.71 3.28 39.70
N ALA A 696 8.30 2.28 38.90
CA ALA A 696 8.61 0.88 39.16
C ALA A 696 10.11 0.58 39.00
N PHE A 697 10.78 1.21 38.03
CA PHE A 697 12.23 1.08 37.85
C PHE A 697 13.00 1.70 39.02
N GLU A 698 12.66 2.93 39.43
CA GLU A 698 13.26 3.61 40.60
C GLU A 698 13.10 2.81 41.90
N GLN A 699 12.03 2.02 42.02
CA GLN A 699 11.76 1.17 43.19
C GLN A 699 12.32 -0.26 43.10
N ASP A 700 13.08 -0.60 42.04
CA ASP A 700 13.57 -1.96 41.74
C ASP A 700 12.46 -3.03 41.59
N LYS A 701 11.29 -2.60 41.09
CA LYS A 701 10.07 -3.41 40.92
C LYS A 701 9.64 -3.59 39.47
N LEU A 702 10.42 -3.06 38.52
CA LEU A 702 10.24 -3.32 37.09
C LEU A 702 11.00 -4.59 36.69
N ARG A 703 10.31 -5.49 35.97
CA ARG A 703 10.90 -6.64 35.27
C ARG A 703 10.43 -6.65 33.81
N TRP A 704 11.10 -7.40 32.96
CA TRP A 704 10.66 -7.63 31.58
C TRP A 704 10.95 -9.09 31.16
N GLN A 705 10.23 -9.59 30.16
CA GLN A 705 10.46 -10.92 29.58
C GLN A 705 9.87 -10.98 28.17
N ASN A 706 10.18 -12.03 27.41
CA ASN A 706 9.43 -12.34 26.20
C ASN A 706 7.93 -12.44 26.49
N SER A 707 7.09 -11.95 25.57
CA SER A 707 5.65 -12.17 25.68
C SER A 707 5.34 -13.61 25.28
N PRO A 708 4.77 -14.46 26.17
CA PRO A 708 4.44 -15.84 25.81
C PRO A 708 3.32 -15.89 24.77
N ILE A 709 2.44 -14.88 24.75
CA ILE A 709 1.28 -14.75 23.87
C ILE A 709 1.49 -13.51 23.01
N TRP A 710 1.33 -13.64 21.69
CA TRP A 710 1.53 -12.52 20.75
C TRP A 710 0.25 -12.15 19.99
N LEU A 711 -0.76 -13.01 19.94
CA LEU A 711 -2.06 -12.72 19.32
C LEU A 711 -3.20 -13.36 20.11
N GLU A 712 -4.31 -12.66 20.27
CA GLU A 712 -5.59 -13.19 20.76
C GLU A 712 -6.51 -13.45 19.55
N ASP A 713 -7.27 -14.55 19.56
CA ASP A 713 -8.12 -14.93 18.42
C ASP A 713 -9.35 -14.01 18.27
N MET A 714 -9.87 -13.90 17.05
CA MET A 714 -10.99 -13.00 16.76
C MET A 714 -12.30 -13.45 17.41
N ASP A 715 -12.95 -12.55 18.14
CA ASP A 715 -14.39 -12.65 18.40
C ASP A 715 -15.13 -11.41 17.89
N TYR A 716 -16.42 -11.56 17.69
CA TYR A 716 -17.28 -10.60 17.03
C TYR A 716 -18.42 -10.23 17.98
N GLN A 717 -18.76 -8.96 18.10
CA GLN A 717 -19.92 -8.52 18.87
C GLN A 717 -21.20 -9.06 18.23
N LEU A 718 -22.14 -9.55 19.05
CA LEU A 718 -23.46 -9.93 18.56
C LEU A 718 -24.29 -8.67 18.27
N VAL A 719 -24.61 -8.46 17.00
CA VAL A 719 -25.54 -7.43 16.52
C VAL A 719 -26.53 -8.09 15.57
N TYR A 720 -27.83 -7.97 15.85
CA TYR A 720 -28.88 -8.48 14.97
C TYR A 720 -29.12 -7.55 13.79
N ALA A 721 -29.57 -8.12 12.67
CA ALA A 721 -29.94 -7.34 11.48
C ALA A 721 -31.34 -6.72 11.62
N ASP A 722 -31.58 -5.65 10.86
CA ASP A 722 -32.83 -4.86 10.87
C ASP A 722 -34.11 -5.68 10.71
N ALA A 723 -35.24 -5.15 11.17
CA ALA A 723 -36.56 -5.80 11.15
C ALA A 723 -36.97 -6.41 9.78
N ALA A 724 -36.51 -5.83 8.67
CA ALA A 724 -36.73 -6.36 7.31
C ALA A 724 -36.09 -7.75 7.05
N TYR A 725 -35.24 -8.22 7.96
CA TYR A 725 -34.55 -9.51 7.94
C TYR A 725 -34.95 -10.40 9.14
N GLN A 726 -36.07 -10.15 9.81
CA GLN A 726 -36.54 -11.05 10.86
C GLN A 726 -37.19 -12.31 10.25
N ASN A 727 -36.65 -13.49 10.58
CA ASN A 727 -37.26 -14.77 10.22
C ASN A 727 -38.43 -15.09 11.18
N ASN A 728 -39.50 -15.69 10.66
CA ASN A 728 -40.67 -16.14 11.44
C ASN A 728 -40.40 -17.35 12.37
N THR A 729 -39.18 -17.91 12.33
CA THR A 729 -38.73 -19.06 13.11
C THR A 729 -37.93 -18.60 14.33
N GLU A 730 -38.23 -19.12 15.52
CA GLU A 730 -37.49 -18.74 16.75
C GLU A 730 -36.03 -19.23 16.75
N ASP A 731 -35.75 -20.31 16.03
CA ASP A 731 -34.42 -20.95 15.92
C ASP A 731 -33.46 -20.30 14.92
N GLU A 732 -33.88 -19.23 14.22
CA GLU A 732 -33.05 -18.56 13.21
C GLU A 732 -32.99 -17.05 13.44
N ARG A 733 -31.78 -16.49 13.33
CA ARG A 733 -31.54 -15.05 13.46
C ARG A 733 -30.52 -14.58 12.44
N TRP A 734 -30.81 -13.42 11.83
CA TRP A 734 -29.82 -12.70 11.05
C TRP A 734 -28.98 -11.80 11.98
N ILE A 735 -27.67 -11.92 11.85
CA ILE A 735 -26.68 -11.04 12.49
C ILE A 735 -25.95 -10.23 11.41
N THR A 736 -25.30 -9.14 11.84
CA THR A 736 -24.55 -8.23 10.97
C THR A 736 -23.21 -7.87 11.60
N SER A 737 -22.21 -7.55 10.78
CA SER A 737 -20.98 -6.89 11.26
C SER A 737 -21.30 -5.51 11.84
N SER A 738 -20.49 -5.06 12.80
CA SER A 738 -20.59 -3.73 13.43
C SER A 738 -19.28 -2.96 13.26
N ALA A 739 -19.29 -1.65 13.57
CA ALA A 739 -18.05 -0.85 13.57
C ALA A 739 -17.00 -1.34 14.60
N GLN A 740 -17.39 -2.20 15.55
CA GLN A 740 -16.49 -2.81 16.53
C GLN A 740 -16.15 -4.28 16.20
N SER A 741 -16.62 -4.81 15.05
CA SER A 741 -16.45 -6.21 14.66
C SER A 741 -16.64 -6.36 13.13
N PRO A 742 -15.55 -6.34 12.34
CA PRO A 742 -15.61 -6.46 10.89
C PRO A 742 -16.20 -7.80 10.43
N PHE A 743 -16.64 -7.87 9.18
CA PHE A 743 -17.25 -9.08 8.63
C PHE A 743 -16.20 -10.19 8.45
N PRO A 744 -16.47 -11.44 8.88
CA PRO A 744 -15.55 -12.56 8.72
C PRO A 744 -15.39 -12.98 7.25
N ALA A 745 -14.38 -12.49 6.54
CA ALA A 745 -14.20 -12.77 5.11
C ALA A 745 -14.04 -14.27 4.77
N MET A 746 -13.58 -15.07 5.74
CA MET A 746 -13.34 -16.52 5.62
C MET A 746 -14.54 -17.41 5.99
N ILE A 747 -15.73 -16.84 6.25
CA ILE A 747 -16.93 -17.58 6.62
C ILE A 747 -17.43 -18.53 5.52
N GLU A 748 -17.84 -19.73 5.91
CA GLU A 748 -18.45 -20.77 5.08
C GLU A 748 -19.83 -21.19 5.62
N GLU A 749 -20.61 -21.90 4.79
CA GLU A 749 -21.89 -22.48 5.22
C GLU A 749 -21.64 -23.72 6.09
N ASN A 750 -22.45 -23.89 7.13
CA ASN A 750 -22.33 -24.91 8.19
C ASN A 750 -21.19 -24.72 9.20
N ASP A 751 -20.50 -23.58 9.20
CA ASP A 751 -19.53 -23.26 10.27
C ASP A 751 -20.23 -23.19 11.64
N GLU A 752 -19.70 -23.91 12.63
CA GLU A 752 -20.16 -23.80 14.02
C GLU A 752 -19.62 -22.50 14.64
N ILE A 753 -20.52 -21.76 15.28
CA ILE A 753 -20.22 -20.59 16.10
C ILE A 753 -20.65 -20.81 17.55
N THR A 754 -19.85 -20.28 18.47
CA THR A 754 -20.14 -20.25 19.90
C THR A 754 -20.32 -18.82 20.36
N LEU A 755 -21.44 -18.54 21.03
CA LEU A 755 -21.78 -17.27 21.67
C LEU A 755 -21.47 -17.34 23.17
N LYS A 756 -20.66 -16.39 23.65
CA LYS A 756 -20.29 -16.23 25.08
C LYS A 756 -20.63 -14.85 25.59
N TYR A 757 -20.97 -14.79 26.88
CA TYR A 757 -21.23 -13.55 27.59
C TYR A 757 -19.91 -12.91 28.04
N ALA A 758 -19.52 -11.79 27.43
CA ALA A 758 -18.19 -11.18 27.64
C ALA A 758 -18.14 -10.17 28.79
N ILE A 759 -19.25 -9.45 29.05
CA ILE A 759 -19.28 -8.33 30.00
C ILE A 759 -19.87 -8.79 31.33
N THR A 760 -19.03 -9.08 32.33
CA THR A 760 -19.52 -9.42 33.69
C THR A 760 -19.98 -8.15 34.44
N PRO A 761 -21.27 -7.95 34.75
CA PRO A 761 -21.68 -6.89 35.66
C PRO A 761 -21.34 -7.31 37.10
N SER A 762 -20.29 -6.72 37.67
CA SER A 762 -19.99 -6.83 39.10
C SER A 762 -21.03 -6.07 39.93
N ARG A 763 -22.22 -6.65 40.11
CA ARG A 763 -23.08 -6.26 41.24
C ARG A 763 -22.28 -6.50 42.52
N PRO A 764 -22.16 -5.52 43.43
CA PRO A 764 -21.53 -5.77 44.72
C PRO A 764 -22.31 -6.87 45.44
N PHE A 765 -21.58 -7.85 46.01
CA PHE A 765 -22.14 -8.91 46.83
C PHE A 765 -22.89 -8.29 48.03
N LYS A 766 -24.22 -8.16 47.93
CA LYS A 766 -25.05 -8.12 49.14
C LYS A 766 -24.86 -9.47 49.83
N LYS A 767 -24.36 -9.46 51.07
CA LYS A 767 -24.45 -10.61 51.98
C LYS A 767 -25.94 -10.91 52.23
N ALA A 768 -26.54 -11.73 51.37
CA ALA A 768 -27.83 -12.31 51.62
C ALA A 768 -27.67 -13.45 52.63
N LEU A 769 -28.23 -13.29 53.83
CA LEU A 769 -28.43 -14.43 54.70
C LEU A 769 -29.43 -15.40 54.04
N THR A 770 -29.06 -16.68 54.04
CA THR A 770 -29.93 -17.87 54.08
C THR A 770 -31.00 -18.07 52.99
N HIS A 771 -30.83 -19.20 52.27
CA HIS A 771 -31.88 -20.05 51.70
C HIS A 771 -32.83 -19.48 50.61
N ALA A 772 -32.43 -19.64 49.34
CA ALA A 772 -33.29 -20.22 48.30
C ALA A 772 -32.45 -20.67 47.08
N VAL A 773 -32.74 -21.87 46.57
CA VAL A 773 -32.41 -22.48 45.25
C VAL A 773 -31.30 -21.82 44.40
N ARG A 774 -30.22 -22.59 44.13
CA ARG A 774 -29.21 -22.27 43.10
C ARG A 774 -29.88 -22.03 41.72
N LYS A 775 -29.98 -20.78 41.28
CA LYS A 775 -29.93 -20.44 39.85
C LYS A 775 -28.46 -20.43 39.43
N LYS A 776 -28.14 -21.07 38.30
CA LYS A 776 -26.78 -21.12 37.73
C LYS A 776 -26.18 -19.71 37.62
N THR A 777 -24.90 -19.59 37.92
CA THR A 777 -24.14 -18.34 37.76
C THR A 777 -24.15 -17.93 36.29
N ARG A 778 -24.45 -16.66 35.99
CA ARG A 778 -24.63 -16.14 34.61
C ARG A 778 -23.34 -16.14 33.76
N SER A 779 -22.22 -16.64 34.31
CA SER A 779 -20.90 -16.77 33.70
C SER A 779 -20.68 -18.10 32.94
N GLU A 780 -21.62 -19.04 33.00
CA GLU A 780 -21.55 -20.33 32.27
C GLU A 780 -22.42 -20.36 31.00
N TYR A 781 -22.81 -19.20 30.47
CA TYR A 781 -23.60 -19.13 29.24
C TYR A 781 -22.71 -19.38 28.00
N GLU A 782 -22.88 -20.54 27.39
CA GLU A 782 -22.24 -20.95 26.14
C GLU A 782 -23.33 -21.50 25.20
N PHE A 783 -23.73 -20.70 24.21
CA PHE A 783 -24.77 -21.05 23.24
C PHE A 783 -24.13 -21.38 21.90
N LYS A 784 -24.60 -22.45 21.24
CA LYS A 784 -24.05 -22.91 19.95
C LYS A 784 -25.05 -22.78 18.81
N ALA A 785 -24.55 -22.33 17.66
CA ALA A 785 -25.29 -22.21 16.41
C ALA A 785 -24.39 -22.57 15.22
N HIS A 786 -24.98 -22.72 14.04
CA HIS A 786 -24.27 -22.87 12.78
C HIS A 786 -24.69 -21.80 11.78
N VAL A 787 -23.80 -21.46 10.86
CA VAL A 787 -24.07 -20.56 9.73
C VAL A 787 -24.92 -21.29 8.69
N VAL A 788 -26.09 -20.76 8.37
CA VAL A 788 -26.97 -21.31 7.32
C VAL A 788 -26.61 -20.75 5.94
N LYS A 789 -26.39 -19.44 5.87
CA LYS A 789 -25.99 -18.69 4.67
C LYS A 789 -25.52 -17.29 5.06
N PHE A 790 -24.82 -16.60 4.17
CA PHE A 790 -24.37 -15.22 4.40
C PHE A 790 -24.38 -14.41 3.11
N ASP A 791 -24.31 -13.09 3.24
CA ASP A 791 -24.20 -12.12 2.17
C ASP A 791 -23.00 -11.22 2.48
N ARG A 792 -21.87 -11.46 1.78
CA ARG A 792 -20.60 -10.74 2.01
C ARG A 792 -20.66 -9.29 1.56
N ILE A 793 -21.50 -8.97 0.57
CA ILE A 793 -21.69 -7.60 0.08
C ILE A 793 -22.48 -6.81 1.13
N LYS A 794 -23.59 -7.36 1.64
CA LYS A 794 -24.41 -6.69 2.66
C LYS A 794 -23.91 -6.82 4.10
N GLY A 795 -22.86 -7.60 4.36
CA GLY A 795 -22.31 -7.84 5.70
C GLY A 795 -23.22 -8.66 6.63
N LYS A 796 -24.15 -9.47 6.09
CA LYS A 796 -25.20 -10.17 6.86
C LYS A 796 -24.97 -11.68 6.91
N ILE A 797 -25.23 -12.31 8.05
CA ILE A 797 -25.06 -13.76 8.27
C ILE A 797 -26.35 -14.30 8.88
N LEU A 798 -26.92 -15.37 8.31
CA LEU A 798 -28.02 -16.10 8.92
C LEU A 798 -27.45 -17.25 9.75
N ILE A 799 -27.76 -17.24 11.05
CA ILE A 799 -27.34 -18.28 12.00
C ILE A 799 -28.56 -19.02 12.54
N LYS A 800 -28.39 -20.33 12.74
CA LYS A 800 -29.43 -21.22 13.26
C LYS A 800 -28.94 -21.95 14.50
N ARG A 801 -29.80 -22.06 15.52
CA ARG A 801 -29.49 -22.77 16.77
C ARG A 801 -29.17 -24.26 16.50
N ASN A 802 -28.15 -24.79 17.19
CA ASN A 802 -27.86 -26.23 17.17
C ASN A 802 -28.83 -26.99 18.08
N GLU A 803 -29.21 -28.22 17.71
CA GLU A 803 -30.16 -29.05 18.48
C GLU A 803 -29.70 -29.31 19.92
N ASP A 804 -28.38 -29.31 20.16
CA ASP A 804 -27.75 -29.51 21.47
C ASP A 804 -27.80 -28.28 22.39
N SER A 805 -28.17 -27.10 21.86
CA SER A 805 -28.10 -25.82 22.57
C SER A 805 -29.36 -25.60 23.41
N GLN A 806 -29.25 -25.76 24.74
CA GLN A 806 -30.38 -25.67 25.67
C GLN A 806 -30.94 -24.26 25.87
N ASP A 807 -30.16 -23.23 25.56
CA ASP A 807 -30.58 -21.82 25.69
C ASP A 807 -31.22 -21.30 24.40
N ASN A 808 -31.99 -20.20 24.51
CA ASN A 808 -32.54 -19.45 23.37
C ASN A 808 -31.60 -18.29 22.99
N PHE A 809 -31.73 -17.76 21.77
CA PHE A 809 -30.97 -16.58 21.34
C PHE A 809 -31.08 -15.40 22.34
N PRO A 810 -29.98 -14.68 22.65
CA PRO A 810 -30.03 -13.52 23.53
C PRO A 810 -31.01 -12.45 23.04
N PRO A 811 -31.77 -11.79 23.93
CA PRO A 811 -32.66 -10.70 23.53
C PRO A 811 -31.85 -9.52 22.99
N GLU A 812 -32.40 -8.84 21.99
CA GLU A 812 -31.74 -7.75 21.24
C GLU A 812 -31.17 -6.64 22.16
N ALA A 813 -31.89 -6.27 23.21
CA ALA A 813 -31.44 -5.28 24.21
C ALA A 813 -30.21 -5.72 25.05
N GLU A 814 -29.91 -7.02 25.14
CA GLU A 814 -28.68 -7.53 25.77
C GLU A 814 -27.62 -7.99 24.75
N ALA A 815 -27.92 -8.02 23.44
CA ALA A 815 -27.08 -8.62 22.39
C ALA A 815 -25.63 -8.08 22.40
N TRP A 816 -25.47 -6.76 22.54
CA TRP A 816 -24.17 -6.07 22.61
C TRP A 816 -23.20 -6.57 23.69
N ARG A 817 -23.68 -7.33 24.68
CA ARG A 817 -22.89 -7.93 25.79
C ARG A 817 -22.33 -9.32 25.45
N TYR A 818 -22.82 -9.93 24.38
CA TYR A 818 -22.37 -11.23 23.90
C TYR A 818 -21.37 -11.03 22.76
N ARG A 819 -20.35 -11.87 22.75
CA ARG A 819 -19.43 -12.01 21.62
C ARG A 819 -19.47 -13.43 21.13
N TRP A 820 -19.26 -13.60 19.83
CA TRP A 820 -19.32 -14.89 19.16
C TRP A 820 -18.05 -15.15 18.37
N TYR A 821 -17.70 -16.41 18.20
CA TYR A 821 -16.51 -16.83 17.46
C TYR A 821 -16.73 -18.19 16.81
N PHE A 822 -15.92 -18.54 15.83
CA PHE A 822 -15.96 -19.85 15.18
C PHE A 822 -15.35 -20.93 16.09
N SER A 823 -16.09 -22.01 16.33
CA SER A 823 -15.67 -23.13 17.18
C SER A 823 -15.19 -24.36 16.40
N SER A 824 -15.29 -24.34 15.06
CA SER A 824 -14.84 -25.45 14.22
C SER A 824 -13.31 -25.61 14.21
N GLU A 825 -12.84 -26.86 14.22
CA GLU A 825 -11.41 -27.19 14.32
C GLU A 825 -10.60 -26.73 13.10
N LYS A 826 -11.27 -26.56 11.96
CA LYS A 826 -10.71 -25.97 10.74
C LYS A 826 -10.05 -24.61 10.98
N TYR A 827 -10.65 -23.76 11.82
CA TYR A 827 -10.11 -22.43 12.11
C TYR A 827 -8.93 -22.42 13.08
N ALA A 828 -8.81 -23.45 13.94
CA ALA A 828 -7.69 -23.63 14.86
C ALA A 828 -6.43 -24.13 14.12
N LEU A 829 -6.62 -25.03 13.16
CA LEU A 829 -5.55 -25.73 12.44
C LEU A 829 -5.08 -25.03 11.14
N SER A 830 -5.76 -23.97 10.71
CA SER A 830 -5.38 -23.23 9.50
C SER A 830 -4.16 -22.32 9.76
N ASP A 831 -3.05 -22.55 9.05
CA ASP A 831 -2.01 -21.52 8.90
C ASP A 831 -2.56 -20.39 8.02
N ARG A 832 -2.74 -19.21 8.62
CA ARG A 832 -3.28 -18.01 7.95
C ARG A 832 -2.21 -17.02 7.52
N PHE A 833 -0.93 -17.29 7.77
CA PHE A 833 0.16 -16.32 7.60
C PHE A 833 1.13 -16.68 6.46
N SER A 834 1.24 -17.97 6.09
CA SER A 834 1.99 -18.40 4.91
C SER A 834 1.26 -18.09 3.61
N PHE A 835 1.89 -17.31 2.71
CA PHE A 835 1.39 -17.09 1.34
C PHE A 835 -0.06 -16.58 1.24
N VAL A 836 -0.54 -15.82 2.23
CA VAL A 836 -1.88 -15.20 2.20
C VAL A 836 -1.77 -13.68 2.09
N VAL A 837 -2.54 -13.11 1.16
CA VAL A 837 -2.67 -11.66 0.98
C VAL A 837 -4.13 -11.26 1.12
N SER A 838 -4.38 -10.25 1.94
CA SER A 838 -5.67 -9.58 2.05
C SER A 838 -5.74 -8.38 1.11
N VAL A 839 -6.82 -8.31 0.33
CA VAL A 839 -7.16 -7.17 -0.53
C VAL A 839 -8.30 -6.41 0.14
N VAL A 840 -8.02 -5.21 0.62
CA VAL A 840 -9.01 -4.36 1.30
C VAL A 840 -9.58 -3.37 0.29
N VAL A 841 -10.89 -3.43 0.06
CA VAL A 841 -11.59 -2.67 -1.00
C VAL A 841 -12.77 -1.91 -0.43
N ASN A 842 -13.02 -0.69 -0.91
CA ASN A 842 -14.22 0.07 -0.56
C ASN A 842 -15.46 -0.53 -1.24
N HIS A 843 -16.48 -0.87 -0.45
CA HIS A 843 -17.78 -1.38 -0.90
C HIS A 843 -18.45 -0.52 -1.98
N GLN A 844 -18.25 0.80 -1.96
CA GLN A 844 -18.80 1.72 -2.98
C GLN A 844 -18.36 1.40 -4.42
N LEU A 845 -17.28 0.64 -4.62
CA LEU A 845 -16.86 0.19 -5.95
C LEU A 845 -17.91 -0.71 -6.61
N ILE A 846 -18.60 -1.55 -5.82
CA ILE A 846 -19.59 -2.53 -6.29
C ILE A 846 -21.04 -2.12 -6.00
N GLU A 847 -21.26 -1.15 -5.12
CA GLU A 847 -22.59 -0.64 -4.74
C GLU A 847 -23.14 0.32 -5.80
N ASN A 848 -23.93 -0.19 -6.77
CA ASN A 848 -24.51 0.65 -7.81
C ASN A 848 -25.91 0.19 -8.27
N ASN A 849 -26.90 1.07 -8.17
CA ASN A 849 -28.29 0.80 -8.57
C ASN A 849 -28.49 0.50 -10.08
N ARG A 850 -27.45 0.64 -10.92
CA ARG A 850 -27.50 0.39 -12.37
C ARG A 850 -26.78 -0.88 -12.81
N VAL A 851 -26.12 -1.61 -11.90
CA VAL A 851 -25.30 -2.79 -12.21
C VAL A 851 -25.57 -3.88 -11.18
N ASP A 852 -25.49 -5.14 -11.60
CA ASP A 852 -25.58 -6.30 -10.69
C ASP A 852 -24.29 -6.40 -9.85
N SER A 853 -24.37 -5.99 -8.58
CA SER A 853 -23.23 -5.95 -7.65
C SER A 853 -22.52 -7.30 -7.48
N TYR A 854 -23.24 -8.44 -7.56
CA TYR A 854 -22.62 -9.76 -7.39
C TYR A 854 -21.84 -10.17 -8.66
N LYS A 855 -22.32 -9.80 -9.85
CA LYS A 855 -21.56 -10.00 -11.09
C LYS A 855 -20.34 -9.08 -11.15
N LEU A 856 -20.46 -7.85 -10.66
CA LEU A 856 -19.34 -6.91 -10.59
C LEU A 856 -18.28 -7.37 -9.57
N GLU A 857 -18.69 -7.83 -8.38
CA GLU A 857 -17.81 -8.47 -7.39
C GLU A 857 -17.06 -9.66 -7.99
N SER A 858 -17.78 -10.56 -8.66
CA SER A 858 -17.19 -11.74 -9.31
C SER A 858 -16.19 -11.36 -10.40
N TRP A 859 -16.46 -10.30 -11.20
CA TRP A 859 -15.51 -9.82 -12.20
C TRP A 859 -14.27 -9.20 -11.55
N VAL A 860 -14.44 -8.29 -10.57
CA VAL A 860 -13.33 -7.67 -9.82
C VAL A 860 -12.43 -8.75 -9.22
N LYS A 861 -13.02 -9.76 -8.56
CA LYS A 861 -12.30 -10.89 -8.00
C LYS A 861 -11.52 -11.69 -9.06
N SER A 862 -12.09 -11.90 -10.24
CA SER A 862 -11.42 -12.61 -11.34
C SER A 862 -10.24 -11.82 -11.92
N GLU A 863 -10.38 -10.51 -12.15
CA GLU A 863 -9.28 -9.67 -12.64
C GLU A 863 -8.14 -9.57 -11.63
N ILE A 864 -8.46 -9.39 -10.33
CA ILE A 864 -7.43 -9.37 -9.29
C ILE A 864 -6.71 -10.72 -9.23
N LEU A 865 -7.45 -11.84 -9.21
CA LEU A 865 -6.87 -13.18 -9.11
C LEU A 865 -5.97 -13.54 -10.30
N ALA A 866 -6.27 -13.03 -11.50
CA ALA A 866 -5.44 -13.24 -12.70
C ALA A 866 -4.03 -12.62 -12.59
N GLU A 867 -3.86 -11.59 -11.75
CA GLU A 867 -2.58 -10.90 -11.56
C GLU A 867 -1.68 -11.54 -10.47
N PHE A 868 -2.27 -12.35 -9.58
CA PHE A 868 -1.59 -12.99 -8.45
C PHE A 868 -0.78 -14.25 -8.84
N PRO A 869 0.37 -14.52 -8.21
CA PRO A 869 1.08 -15.78 -8.38
C PRO A 869 0.26 -16.98 -7.87
N ALA A 870 0.28 -18.10 -8.60
CA ALA A 870 -0.57 -19.26 -8.33
C ALA A 870 -0.39 -19.94 -6.95
N HIS A 871 0.70 -19.65 -6.23
CA HIS A 871 0.93 -20.15 -4.87
C HIS A 871 0.41 -19.20 -3.76
N ILE A 872 -0.05 -18.00 -4.11
CA ILE A 872 -0.59 -17.01 -3.17
C ILE A 872 -2.11 -17.18 -3.06
N SER A 873 -2.59 -17.24 -1.83
CA SER A 873 -4.02 -17.21 -1.50
C SER A 873 -4.48 -15.76 -1.30
N MET A 874 -5.62 -15.42 -1.89
CA MET A 874 -6.21 -14.08 -1.82
C MET A 874 -7.49 -14.09 -0.98
N ILE A 875 -7.61 -13.16 -0.03
CA ILE A 875 -8.83 -12.88 0.73
C ILE A 875 -9.27 -11.44 0.41
N ILE A 876 -10.54 -11.22 0.06
CA ILE A 876 -11.06 -9.87 -0.20
C ILE A 876 -11.92 -9.41 0.98
N HIS A 877 -11.61 -8.22 1.50
CA HIS A 877 -12.35 -7.54 2.57
C HIS A 877 -13.07 -6.33 2.00
N TRP A 878 -14.40 -6.40 1.94
CA TRP A 878 -15.26 -5.31 1.51
C TRP A 878 -15.61 -4.43 2.70
N LEU A 879 -14.95 -3.27 2.82
CA LEU A 879 -15.18 -2.32 3.92
C LEU A 879 -16.17 -1.24 3.50
N SER A 880 -17.05 -0.82 4.41
CA SER A 880 -17.86 0.37 4.20
C SER A 880 -16.98 1.64 4.20
N PRO A 881 -17.40 2.75 3.57
CA PRO A 881 -16.53 3.90 3.28
C PRO A 881 -15.79 4.45 4.50
N LYS A 882 -16.47 4.56 5.65
CA LYS A 882 -15.88 5.04 6.91
C LYS A 882 -14.79 4.11 7.46
N HIS A 883 -14.99 2.79 7.38
CA HIS A 883 -13.98 1.83 7.81
C HIS A 883 -12.82 1.74 6.81
N PHE A 884 -13.10 1.90 5.52
CA PHE A 884 -12.07 2.00 4.50
C PHE A 884 -11.18 3.24 4.69
N GLU A 885 -11.76 4.39 5.03
CA GLU A 885 -11.03 5.62 5.35
C GLU A 885 -10.17 5.49 6.62
N ASP A 886 -10.70 4.88 7.68
CA ASP A 886 -9.91 4.61 8.90
C ASP A 886 -8.75 3.63 8.64
N PHE A 887 -9.03 2.57 7.88
CA PHE A 887 -8.01 1.62 7.44
C PHE A 887 -6.94 2.29 6.57
N ALA A 888 -7.33 3.11 5.60
CA ALA A 888 -6.42 3.86 4.73
C ALA A 888 -5.49 4.79 5.51
N ASN A 889 -6.04 5.51 6.50
CA ASN A 889 -5.26 6.37 7.38
C ASN A 889 -4.30 5.56 8.28
N THR A 890 -4.72 4.40 8.78
CA THR A 890 -3.85 3.53 9.58
C THR A 890 -2.76 2.88 8.73
N TYR A 891 -3.08 2.38 7.55
CA TYR A 891 -2.11 1.84 6.59
C TYR A 891 -1.04 2.88 6.22
N LYS A 892 -1.45 4.14 5.96
CA LYS A 892 -0.51 5.23 5.67
C LYS A 892 0.46 5.48 6.83
N ARG A 893 -0.02 5.52 8.07
CA ARG A 893 0.86 5.71 9.24
C ARG A 893 1.78 4.50 9.44
N TRP A 894 1.24 3.29 9.35
CA TRP A 894 1.97 2.04 9.45
C TRP A 894 3.14 1.99 8.44
N GLN A 895 2.88 2.20 7.15
CA GLN A 895 3.94 2.21 6.12
C GLN A 895 4.96 3.35 6.30
N ASN A 896 4.51 4.56 6.67
CA ASN A 896 5.40 5.69 6.93
C ASN A 896 6.33 5.47 8.15
N ASN A 897 6.02 4.51 9.02
CA ASN A 897 6.81 4.13 10.18
C ASN A 897 7.71 2.88 9.92
N ASP A 898 7.94 2.52 8.64
CA ASP A 898 8.59 1.27 8.19
C ASP A 898 7.83 -0.02 8.59
N ALA A 899 6.49 0.04 8.58
CA ALA A 899 5.58 -1.08 8.89
C ALA A 899 5.83 -1.79 10.24
N PRO A 900 5.87 -1.04 11.37
CA PRO A 900 6.18 -1.63 12.66
C PRO A 900 5.01 -2.47 13.15
N LEU A 901 5.31 -3.58 13.81
CA LEU A 901 4.34 -4.54 14.33
C LEU A 901 3.71 -4.11 15.69
N GLY A 902 3.47 -2.81 15.86
CA GLY A 902 2.84 -2.21 17.04
C GLY A 902 1.31 -2.09 16.92
N ASP A 903 0.70 -1.20 17.72
CA ASP A 903 -0.75 -0.97 17.77
C ASP A 903 -1.41 -0.84 16.38
N GLU A 904 -0.75 -0.17 15.42
CA GLU A 904 -1.26 -0.01 14.05
C GLU A 904 -1.34 -1.34 13.29
N ALA A 905 -0.37 -2.24 13.48
CA ALA A 905 -0.40 -3.58 12.90
C ALA A 905 -1.46 -4.46 13.57
N TYR A 906 -1.71 -4.29 14.87
CA TYR A 906 -2.81 -4.98 15.55
C TYR A 906 -4.19 -4.48 15.11
N HIS A 907 -4.34 -3.19 14.81
CA HIS A 907 -5.57 -2.65 14.20
C HIS A 907 -5.79 -3.21 12.79
N ILE A 908 -4.73 -3.37 12.00
CA ILE A 908 -4.77 -4.06 10.70
C ILE A 908 -5.15 -5.54 10.90
N LEU A 909 -4.50 -6.28 11.82
CA LEU A 909 -4.83 -7.68 12.14
C LEU A 909 -6.30 -7.86 12.56
N GLU A 910 -6.84 -6.94 13.37
CA GLU A 910 -8.25 -6.97 13.79
C GLU A 910 -9.19 -6.68 12.60
N THR A 911 -8.87 -5.65 11.80
CA THR A 911 -9.66 -5.29 10.60
C THR A 911 -9.70 -6.44 9.59
N LEU A 912 -8.59 -7.15 9.41
CA LEU A 912 -8.46 -8.30 8.53
C LEU A 912 -9.02 -9.62 9.12
N THR A 913 -9.61 -9.58 10.32
CA THR A 913 -10.15 -10.76 11.02
C THR A 913 -9.12 -11.86 11.34
N LEU A 914 -7.85 -11.48 11.51
CA LEU A 914 -6.74 -12.40 11.82
C LEU A 914 -6.54 -12.61 13.31
N GLY A 915 -6.70 -11.56 14.12
CA GLY A 915 -6.60 -11.60 15.58
C GLY A 915 -6.49 -10.21 16.20
N ARG A 916 -6.29 -10.15 17.51
CA ARG A 916 -6.20 -8.91 18.29
C ARG A 916 -4.92 -8.84 19.12
N LEU A 917 -4.57 -7.62 19.54
CA LEU A 917 -3.60 -7.38 20.60
C LEU A 917 -4.00 -8.18 21.86
N PRO A 918 -3.11 -9.02 22.42
CA PRO A 918 -3.41 -9.84 23.60
C PRO A 918 -3.83 -8.99 24.80
N SER A 919 -5.12 -9.03 25.13
CA SER A 919 -5.66 -8.14 26.13
C SER A 919 -5.18 -8.52 27.54
N ALA A 920 -4.83 -7.53 28.35
CA ALA A 920 -4.74 -7.70 29.80
C ALA A 920 -6.13 -7.63 30.48
N ALA A 921 -7.21 -7.55 29.70
CA ALA A 921 -8.51 -7.05 30.12
C ALA A 921 -9.50 -8.13 30.60
N THR A 922 -9.18 -9.42 30.47
CA THR A 922 -9.97 -10.51 31.09
C THR A 922 -9.62 -10.67 32.58
N GLY A 923 -9.77 -9.59 33.36
CA GLY A 923 -9.54 -9.58 34.80
C GLY A 923 -9.68 -8.21 35.44
N THR A 924 -10.15 -8.15 36.69
CA THR A 924 -10.33 -6.90 37.45
C THR A 924 -9.03 -6.24 37.92
N GLY A 925 -7.86 -6.77 37.53
CA GLY A 925 -6.53 -6.33 38.01
C GLY A 925 -5.90 -5.20 37.19
N SER A 926 -6.39 -4.94 35.98
CA SER A 926 -5.75 -4.05 34.98
C SER A 926 -6.54 -2.77 34.69
N MET A 927 -7.82 -2.71 35.02
CA MET A 927 -8.70 -1.59 34.68
C MET A 927 -8.67 -0.45 35.73
N ARG A 928 -8.73 0.81 35.29
CA ARG A 928 -8.51 2.03 36.10
C ARG A 928 -9.80 2.78 36.49
N ILE A 929 -9.79 3.54 37.58
CA ILE A 929 -10.84 4.54 37.85
C ILE A 929 -10.51 5.82 37.06
N ALA A 930 -11.48 6.39 36.35
CA ALA A 930 -11.29 7.60 35.54
C ALA A 930 -10.94 8.81 36.43
N THR A 931 -9.89 9.54 36.05
CA THR A 931 -9.61 10.88 36.60
C THR A 931 -10.72 11.86 36.22
N GLU A 932 -10.86 13.00 36.92
CA GLU A 932 -11.93 13.96 36.62
C GLU A 932 -11.84 14.52 35.18
N LYS A 933 -10.63 14.63 34.62
CA LYS A 933 -10.43 14.99 33.20
C LYS A 933 -10.89 13.88 32.26
N GLN A 934 -10.46 12.64 32.48
CA GLN A 934 -10.94 11.49 31.69
C GLN A 934 -12.45 11.27 31.84
N ARG A 935 -13.03 11.58 33.00
CA ARG A 935 -14.48 11.59 33.22
C ARG A 935 -15.15 12.62 32.33
N ILE A 936 -14.59 13.81 32.18
CA ILE A 936 -15.09 14.83 31.24
C ILE A 936 -14.91 14.39 29.78
N GLU A 937 -13.81 13.71 29.44
CA GLU A 937 -13.58 13.16 28.10
C GLU A 937 -14.53 11.97 27.77
N VAL A 938 -14.94 11.17 28.77
CA VAL A 938 -15.95 10.11 28.59
C VAL A 938 -17.37 10.67 28.57
N ILE A 939 -17.78 11.49 29.55
CA ILE A 939 -19.19 11.88 29.73
C ILE A 939 -19.51 13.37 29.47
N GLY A 940 -18.57 14.13 28.94
CA GLY A 940 -18.68 15.59 28.83
C GLY A 940 -18.57 16.29 30.19
N GLU A 941 -18.46 17.63 30.17
CA GLU A 941 -18.48 18.43 31.40
C GLU A 941 -19.83 18.28 32.13
N SER A 942 -20.92 18.24 31.36
CA SER A 942 -22.31 18.14 31.82
C SER A 942 -22.75 16.73 32.24
N GLY A 943 -22.04 15.67 31.83
CA GLY A 943 -22.38 14.28 32.15
C GLY A 943 -23.42 13.63 31.23
N ASP A 944 -23.64 14.21 30.05
CA ASP A 944 -24.67 13.87 29.05
C ASP A 944 -24.13 13.14 27.81
N GLN A 945 -22.81 13.06 27.64
CA GLN A 945 -22.15 12.31 26.57
C GLN A 945 -21.71 10.92 27.07
N TRP A 946 -21.29 10.03 26.16
CA TRP A 946 -20.69 8.74 26.52
C TRP A 946 -19.72 8.24 25.43
N SER A 947 -18.43 8.47 25.62
CA SER A 947 -17.37 8.02 24.72
C SER A 947 -16.78 6.68 25.17
N GLU A 948 -17.27 5.58 24.59
CA GLU A 948 -16.70 4.24 24.80
C GLU A 948 -15.23 4.15 24.37
N GLU A 949 -14.85 4.95 23.37
CA GLU A 949 -13.48 4.99 22.84
C GLU A 949 -12.50 5.50 23.90
N VAL A 950 -12.87 6.57 24.62
CA VAL A 950 -12.09 7.07 25.76
C VAL A 950 -12.02 6.03 26.89
N ILE A 951 -13.09 5.26 27.14
CA ILE A 951 -13.10 4.17 28.13
C ILE A 951 -12.10 3.07 27.74
N LYS A 952 -12.13 2.60 26.50
CA LYS A 952 -11.26 1.53 25.99
C LYS A 952 -9.80 1.99 25.96
N ASN A 953 -9.52 3.16 25.36
CA ASN A 953 -8.18 3.69 25.19
C ASN A 953 -7.48 4.02 26.52
N ASN A 954 -8.24 4.39 27.56
CA ASN A 954 -7.72 4.64 28.90
C ASN A 954 -7.88 3.44 29.86
N GLN A 955 -8.38 2.29 29.39
CA GLN A 955 -8.65 1.07 30.16
C GLN A 955 -9.50 1.33 31.43
N LEU A 956 -10.57 2.11 31.32
CA LEU A 956 -11.34 2.60 32.48
C LEU A 956 -12.35 1.56 32.98
N LEU A 957 -12.13 1.02 34.19
CA LEU A 957 -13.06 0.17 34.95
C LEU A 957 -14.35 0.90 35.33
N TYR A 958 -14.19 2.17 35.71
CA TYR A 958 -15.22 2.92 36.41
C TYR A 958 -15.01 4.42 36.22
N VAL A 959 -16.07 5.12 35.79
CA VAL A 959 -16.08 6.57 35.60
C VAL A 959 -16.85 7.20 36.79
N PRO A 960 -16.18 7.97 37.69
CA PRO A 960 -16.84 8.48 38.89
C PRO A 960 -17.93 9.51 38.57
N TYR A 961 -19.15 9.28 39.08
CA TYR A 961 -20.26 10.20 38.88
C TYR A 961 -20.23 11.38 39.87
N THR A 962 -19.51 12.46 39.53
CA THR A 962 -19.35 13.65 40.40
C THR A 962 -20.42 14.73 40.16
N LYS A 963 -21.68 14.47 40.55
CA LYS A 963 -22.56 15.59 40.94
C LYS A 963 -22.10 16.10 42.31
N ARG A 964 -21.17 17.07 42.31
CA ARG A 964 -20.79 17.84 43.50
C ARG A 964 -22.04 18.56 44.03
N ALA A 965 -22.66 17.99 45.06
CA ALA A 965 -23.70 18.67 45.80
C ALA A 965 -23.05 19.83 46.59
N VAL A 966 -23.06 21.03 46.02
CA VAL A 966 -22.76 22.25 46.76
C VAL A 966 -23.90 22.44 47.76
N ARG A 967 -23.64 22.08 49.01
CA ARG A 967 -24.55 22.31 50.13
C ARG A 967 -24.55 23.81 50.42
N VAL A 968 -25.55 24.51 49.90
CA VAL A 968 -25.89 25.86 50.36
C VAL A 968 -26.80 25.67 51.56
N ASP A 969 -26.24 25.73 52.77
CA ASP A 969 -27.04 25.79 53.98
C ASP A 969 -27.75 27.16 54.02
N VAL A 970 -29.06 27.15 53.83
CA VAL A 970 -29.94 28.29 54.15
C VAL A 970 -30.60 27.97 55.47
N ASP A 971 -30.09 28.60 56.53
CA ASP A 971 -30.46 28.31 57.91
C ASP A 971 -31.95 28.61 58.17
N LEU A 972 -32.72 27.57 58.50
CA LEU A 972 -34.14 27.70 58.85
C LEU A 972 -34.40 27.36 60.32
N ILE A 973 -33.98 28.32 61.15
CA ILE A 973 -34.60 28.72 62.43
C ILE A 973 -34.42 27.75 63.62
N LYS A 974 -33.69 28.21 64.67
CA LYS A 974 -34.25 28.37 66.03
C LYS A 974 -33.30 29.03 67.04
N GLU A 975 -33.90 29.78 67.97
CA GLU A 975 -33.29 30.06 69.27
C GLU A 975 -33.03 28.75 70.05
N ASN A 976 -31.91 28.73 70.78
CA ASN A 976 -31.58 27.82 71.87
C ASN A 976 -31.60 26.29 71.63
N ASP A 977 -30.37 25.79 71.44
CA ASP A 977 -29.69 24.89 72.39
C ASP A 977 -29.99 23.36 72.36
N LYS A 978 -28.88 22.63 72.16
CA LYS A 978 -28.57 21.22 72.53
C LYS A 978 -28.93 20.01 71.64
N ALA A 979 -27.84 19.23 71.47
CA ALA A 979 -27.74 17.77 71.29
C ALA A 979 -28.08 17.16 69.91
N ILE A 980 -27.02 16.91 69.14
CA ILE A 980 -27.00 16.05 67.94
C ILE A 980 -26.68 14.60 68.36
N ALA A 981 -27.42 13.63 67.82
CA ALA A 981 -27.00 12.23 67.72
C ALA A 981 -27.55 11.60 66.43
N VAL A 982 -26.76 10.74 65.80
CA VAL A 982 -26.98 10.21 64.44
C VAL A 982 -27.82 8.93 64.44
N SER A 983 -28.68 8.75 63.43
CA SER A 983 -28.95 7.42 62.88
C SER A 983 -29.30 7.50 61.39
N GLU A 984 -28.73 6.60 60.59
CA GLU A 984 -29.07 6.39 59.18
C GLU A 984 -30.36 5.58 59.06
N PHE A 985 -31.16 5.81 58.01
CA PHE A 985 -31.92 4.72 57.38
C PHE A 985 -32.11 4.96 55.87
N LEU A 986 -31.97 3.87 55.11
CA LEU A 986 -32.09 3.86 53.65
C LEU A 986 -33.55 3.92 53.19
N TYR A 987 -33.77 4.49 52.00
CA TYR A 987 -34.82 4.01 51.09
C TYR A 987 -34.32 3.97 49.64
N GLN A 988 -34.55 2.86 48.94
CA GLN A 988 -34.37 2.77 47.49
C GLN A 988 -35.60 3.35 46.78
N PRO A 989 -35.42 3.95 45.59
CA PRO A 989 -36.26 3.50 44.48
C PRO A 989 -35.50 3.26 43.18
N VAL A 990 -36.01 2.24 42.47
CA VAL A 990 -36.07 2.00 41.02
C VAL A 990 -35.31 2.99 40.10
N ASP A 991 -34.40 2.42 39.31
CA ASP A 991 -33.62 3.11 38.27
C ASP A 991 -34.48 3.39 37.01
N ASN A 992 -35.34 4.42 37.08
CA ASN A 992 -36.06 5.00 35.93
C ASN A 992 -35.59 6.45 35.73
N LYS A 993 -34.44 6.64 35.09
CA LYS A 993 -33.84 7.97 34.89
C LYS A 993 -34.42 8.71 33.68
N GLY A 994 -35.47 9.47 33.94
CA GLY A 994 -35.50 10.88 33.51
C GLY A 994 -35.58 11.21 32.01
N LYS A 995 -36.06 10.28 31.18
CA LYS A 995 -36.74 10.61 29.91
C LYS A 995 -38.13 9.98 29.97
N LEU A 996 -39.11 10.65 29.36
CA LEU A 996 -40.50 10.19 29.26
C LEU A 996 -40.84 9.99 27.75
N VAL A 997 -41.93 9.26 27.38
CA VAL A 997 -42.36 9.05 25.96
C VAL A 997 -43.86 9.38 25.67
N PHE A 998 -44.11 10.26 24.67
CA PHE A 998 -45.36 10.72 24.05
C PHE A 998 -46.00 9.75 23.03
N LEU A 999 -46.86 8.82 23.47
CA LEU A 999 -47.75 8.07 22.58
C LEU A 999 -49.20 8.54 22.70
N THR A 1000 -49.83 8.81 21.55
CA THR A 1000 -51.27 8.99 21.42
C THR A 1000 -51.93 7.63 21.15
N ASP A 1001 -52.90 7.23 21.96
CA ASP A 1001 -53.78 6.10 21.62
C ASP A 1001 -54.79 6.54 20.55
N ASN A 1002 -54.55 6.13 19.30
CA ASN A 1002 -55.57 6.15 18.28
C ASN A 1002 -55.40 4.94 17.34
N ASN A 1003 -56.23 3.93 17.55
CA ASN A 1003 -56.29 2.72 16.74
C ASN A 1003 -56.77 3.01 15.31
N GLN A 1004 -55.88 3.42 14.40
CA GLN A 1004 -55.96 3.14 12.96
C GLN A 1004 -54.73 3.64 12.18
N ILE A 1005 -54.08 2.71 11.48
CA ILE A 1005 -53.21 2.92 10.30
C ILE A 1005 -51.89 3.69 10.57
N GLY A 1006 -50.76 3.00 10.41
CA GLY A 1006 -49.42 3.60 10.53
C GLY A 1006 -49.03 4.44 9.31
N PRO A 1007 -48.00 5.30 9.42
CA PRO A 1007 -47.55 6.11 8.31
C PRO A 1007 -46.69 5.28 7.35
N GLU A 1008 -47.32 4.86 6.25
CA GLU A 1008 -46.66 4.89 4.94
C GLU A 1008 -46.01 6.28 4.74
N CYS A 1009 -44.94 6.36 3.94
CA CYS A 1009 -44.33 7.64 3.57
C CYS A 1009 -45.25 8.45 2.64
N THR A 1010 -46.29 9.06 3.21
CA THR A 1010 -47.26 9.88 2.50
C THR A 1010 -46.95 11.35 2.75
N VAL A 1011 -46.45 12.03 1.71
CA VAL A 1011 -46.19 13.48 1.72
C VAL A 1011 -47.54 14.20 1.85
N LEU A 1012 -47.92 14.59 3.07
CA LEU A 1012 -49.18 15.27 3.32
C LEU A 1012 -49.08 16.77 3.00
N GLU A 1013 -49.94 17.21 2.08
CA GLU A 1013 -50.09 18.59 1.66
C GLU A 1013 -50.50 19.52 2.82
N SER A 1014 -50.08 20.79 2.73
CA SER A 1014 -50.29 21.79 3.77
C SER A 1014 -51.74 22.31 3.83
N ASN A 1015 -52.63 21.61 4.55
CA ASN A 1015 -53.97 22.09 4.87
C ASN A 1015 -54.03 22.87 6.19
N ASN A 1016 -54.38 24.16 6.10
CA ASN A 1016 -54.23 25.19 7.14
C ASN A 1016 -55.44 25.25 8.12
N ALA A 1017 -55.94 24.09 8.54
CA ALA A 1017 -57.14 23.93 9.35
C ALA A 1017 -56.88 24.08 10.87
N TRP A 1018 -57.92 24.44 11.62
CA TRP A 1018 -57.91 24.39 13.09
C TRP A 1018 -58.33 23.01 13.57
N THR A 1019 -57.61 22.50 14.58
CA THR A 1019 -57.81 21.17 15.18
C THR A 1019 -58.04 21.32 16.67
N ASP A 1020 -58.98 20.52 17.19
CA ASP A 1020 -59.33 20.40 18.60
C ASP A 1020 -58.47 19.34 19.30
N TYR A 1021 -58.00 19.65 20.52
CA TYR A 1021 -57.17 18.77 21.35
C TYR A 1021 -57.75 18.70 22.77
N TYR A 1022 -57.88 17.49 23.31
CA TYR A 1022 -58.33 17.24 24.67
C TYR A 1022 -57.23 16.56 25.48
N VAL A 1023 -56.74 17.22 26.54
CA VAL A 1023 -55.57 16.80 27.31
C VAL A 1023 -56.00 16.48 28.74
N LYS A 1024 -55.78 15.25 29.20
CA LYS A 1024 -56.09 14.84 30.57
C LYS A 1024 -55.00 15.35 31.52
N VAL A 1025 -55.38 16.06 32.58
CA VAL A 1025 -54.46 16.67 33.57
C VAL A 1025 -54.82 16.23 34.98
N LYS A 1026 -53.83 16.10 35.86
CA LYS A 1026 -54.03 15.77 37.27
C LYS A 1026 -53.95 17.02 38.14
N LYS A 1027 -55.06 17.37 38.80
CA LYS A 1027 -55.14 18.50 39.73
C LYS A 1027 -55.08 18.01 41.17
N ASN A 1028 -54.24 18.63 41.99
CA ASN A 1028 -54.18 18.36 43.43
C ASN A 1028 -54.99 19.43 44.17
N LYS A 1029 -56.15 19.05 44.73
CA LYS A 1029 -56.91 19.91 45.64
C LYS A 1029 -56.87 19.29 47.03
N ASN A 1030 -56.33 20.06 47.99
CA ASN A 1030 -56.30 19.72 49.42
C ASN A 1030 -55.71 18.33 49.74
N GLY A 1031 -54.72 17.86 48.97
CA GLY A 1031 -54.02 16.60 49.20
C GLY A 1031 -54.60 15.39 48.45
N VAL A 1032 -55.64 15.58 47.63
CA VAL A 1032 -56.20 14.53 46.76
C VAL A 1032 -55.94 14.89 45.29
N ILE A 1033 -55.45 13.92 44.52
CA ILE A 1033 -55.15 14.05 43.09
C ILE A 1033 -56.33 13.51 42.28
N THR A 1034 -56.87 14.33 41.37
CA THR A 1034 -58.00 13.98 40.48
C THR A 1034 -57.68 14.26 39.01
N ASP A 1035 -58.13 13.39 38.10
CA ASP A 1035 -58.03 13.62 36.65
C ASP A 1035 -59.13 14.56 36.15
N GLU A 1036 -58.77 15.65 35.49
CA GLU A 1036 -59.65 16.56 34.73
C GLU A 1036 -59.25 16.54 33.23
N ILE A 1037 -60.10 17.03 32.32
CA ILE A 1037 -59.76 17.14 30.88
C ILE A 1037 -59.79 18.61 30.44
N LEU A 1038 -58.67 19.07 29.89
CA LEU A 1038 -58.43 20.40 29.36
C LEU A 1038 -58.69 20.42 27.85
N HIS A 1039 -59.32 21.47 27.33
CA HIS A 1039 -59.66 21.62 25.90
C HIS A 1039 -58.86 22.77 25.27
N ILE A 1040 -58.18 22.50 24.16
CA ILE A 1040 -57.26 23.41 23.46
C ILE A 1040 -57.54 23.36 21.95
N LYS A 1041 -57.49 24.52 21.27
CA LYS A 1041 -57.55 24.58 19.79
C LYS A 1041 -56.22 25.06 19.21
N GLY A 1042 -55.75 24.42 18.14
CA GLY A 1042 -54.47 24.74 17.49
C GLY A 1042 -54.49 24.65 15.97
N ARG A 1043 -53.59 25.37 15.29
CA ARG A 1043 -53.31 25.21 13.85
C ARG A 1043 -51.84 25.40 13.50
N LYS A 1044 -51.38 24.73 12.43
CA LYS A 1044 -50.04 24.84 11.85
C LYS A 1044 -50.03 25.83 10.69
N LYS A 1045 -49.09 26.79 10.68
CA LYS A 1045 -48.86 27.70 9.56
C LYS A 1045 -47.37 27.72 9.18
N VAL A 1046 -47.08 27.31 7.94
CA VAL A 1046 -45.73 27.34 7.36
C VAL A 1046 -45.50 28.68 6.67
N GLY A 1047 -44.32 29.27 6.81
CA GLY A 1047 -43.92 30.48 6.10
C GLY A 1047 -42.43 30.43 5.72
N ILE A 1048 -42.12 30.67 4.46
CA ILE A 1048 -40.75 30.70 3.93
C ILE A 1048 -40.36 32.15 3.69
N ASN A 1049 -39.21 32.57 4.20
CA ASN A 1049 -38.68 33.91 3.96
C ASN A 1049 -37.85 33.89 2.67
N LEU A 1050 -38.38 34.45 1.58
CA LEU A 1050 -37.89 34.22 0.21
C LEU A 1050 -36.96 35.33 -0.31
N SER A 1051 -35.76 34.97 -0.74
CA SER A 1051 -35.04 35.64 -1.83
C SER A 1051 -34.68 34.61 -2.90
N TRP A 1052 -34.80 34.99 -4.18
CA TRP A 1052 -35.18 34.04 -5.24
C TRP A 1052 -33.99 33.45 -6.04
N LYS A 1053 -33.87 32.12 -6.03
CA LYS A 1053 -33.57 31.29 -7.23
C LYS A 1053 -34.01 29.83 -6.98
N ALA A 1054 -34.46 29.15 -8.02
CA ALA A 1054 -35.18 27.87 -7.90
C ALA A 1054 -34.27 26.69 -7.51
N MET A 1055 -34.77 25.81 -6.65
CA MET A 1055 -34.16 24.52 -6.29
C MET A 1055 -35.15 23.36 -6.50
N ASN A 1056 -34.65 22.21 -6.92
CA ASN A 1056 -35.39 20.95 -6.94
C ASN A 1056 -35.49 20.37 -5.51
N LEU A 1057 -36.64 19.79 -5.18
CA LEU A 1057 -37.06 19.50 -3.80
C LEU A 1057 -36.55 18.19 -3.18
N TYR A 1058 -35.55 17.54 -3.77
CA TYR A 1058 -35.07 16.21 -3.35
C TYR A 1058 -33.67 16.18 -2.73
N ASP A 1059 -32.99 17.33 -2.58
CA ASP A 1059 -31.71 17.41 -1.86
C ASP A 1059 -31.46 18.84 -1.32
N PRO A 1060 -31.71 19.13 -0.02
CA PRO A 1060 -31.50 20.45 0.56
C PRO A 1060 -30.03 20.65 1.04
N PRO A 1061 -29.40 21.82 0.81
CA PRO A 1061 -28.03 22.07 1.28
C PRO A 1061 -28.01 22.35 2.79
N ALA A 1062 -26.95 21.91 3.46
CA ALA A 1062 -26.70 22.26 4.86
C ALA A 1062 -26.55 23.79 5.03
N GLY A 1063 -27.19 24.36 6.06
CA GLY A 1063 -27.07 25.77 6.44
C GLY A 1063 -28.32 26.64 6.26
N ASN A 1064 -29.41 26.16 5.65
CA ASN A 1064 -30.68 26.89 5.57
C ASN A 1064 -31.57 26.67 6.81
N SER A 1065 -32.15 27.75 7.34
CA SER A 1065 -33.07 27.71 8.48
C SER A 1065 -34.54 27.76 8.06
N TRP A 1066 -35.37 26.90 8.65
CA TRP A 1066 -36.81 26.83 8.42
C TRP A 1066 -37.57 27.27 9.68
N SER A 1067 -38.67 28.02 9.51
CA SER A 1067 -39.49 28.48 10.62
C SER A 1067 -40.93 27.99 10.48
N PHE A 1068 -41.37 27.19 11.44
CA PHE A 1068 -42.74 26.72 11.56
C PHE A 1068 -43.45 27.47 12.69
N TYR A 1069 -44.64 28.00 12.41
CA TYR A 1069 -45.44 28.71 13.40
C TYR A 1069 -46.68 27.89 13.76
N TYR A 1070 -46.80 27.52 15.03
CA TYR A 1070 -48.02 26.96 15.59
C TYR A 1070 -48.74 28.03 16.39
N GLY A 1071 -50.04 28.20 16.16
CA GLY A 1071 -50.90 29.07 16.97
C GLY A 1071 -51.82 28.20 17.80
N PHE A 1072 -51.74 28.34 19.13
CA PHE A 1072 -52.63 27.69 20.09
C PHE A 1072 -53.47 28.72 20.82
N ILE A 1073 -54.71 28.35 21.16
CA ILE A 1073 -55.64 29.12 21.98
C ILE A 1073 -56.24 28.14 23.01
N LEU A 1074 -56.15 28.48 24.29
CA LEU A 1074 -56.87 27.82 25.37
C LEU A 1074 -58.34 28.25 25.32
N GLY A 1075 -59.27 27.32 25.54
CA GLY A 1075 -60.69 27.66 25.67
C GLY A 1075 -60.94 28.55 26.90
N ASP A 1076 -61.94 29.43 26.80
CA ASP A 1076 -62.34 30.32 27.89
C ASP A 1076 -62.80 29.53 29.14
N ASP A 1077 -62.63 30.14 30.33
CA ASP A 1077 -62.97 29.60 31.67
C ASP A 1077 -62.19 28.35 32.17
N GLN A 1078 -60.85 28.41 32.17
CA GLN A 1078 -59.97 27.42 32.82
C GLN A 1078 -59.01 28.07 33.85
N ASP A 1079 -59.28 27.93 35.15
CA ASP A 1079 -58.38 28.39 36.22
C ASP A 1079 -57.23 27.39 36.45
N LEU A 1080 -56.01 27.82 36.10
CA LEU A 1080 -54.79 27.03 36.17
C LEU A 1080 -54.01 27.17 37.49
N SER A 1081 -54.52 27.92 38.47
CA SER A 1081 -53.87 28.05 39.77
C SER A 1081 -53.78 26.68 40.48
N GLY A 1082 -52.57 26.33 40.94
CA GLY A 1082 -52.28 25.03 41.57
C GLY A 1082 -52.18 23.82 40.63
N ALA A 1083 -52.19 24.01 39.30
CA ALA A 1083 -51.94 22.92 38.36
C ALA A 1083 -50.44 22.57 38.28
N LEU A 1084 -50.09 21.29 38.47
CA LEU A 1084 -48.75 20.75 38.23
C LEU A 1084 -48.78 19.92 36.95
N PHE A 1085 -48.23 20.47 35.88
CA PHE A 1085 -48.12 19.79 34.59
C PHE A 1085 -47.01 18.73 34.65
N TYR A 1086 -47.41 17.47 34.82
CA TYR A 1086 -46.57 16.32 34.52
C TYR A 1086 -47.02 15.78 33.17
N THR A 1087 -46.08 15.77 32.22
CA THR A 1087 -46.31 15.29 30.86
C THR A 1087 -45.16 14.43 30.43
N GLU A 1088 -45.45 13.56 29.47
CA GLU A 1088 -44.65 12.37 29.36
C GLU A 1088 -43.79 12.37 28.10
N GLU A 1089 -43.16 13.48 27.68
CA GLU A 1089 -41.91 13.44 26.89
C GLU A 1089 -41.14 14.76 26.94
N PRO A 1090 -39.80 14.73 26.93
CA PRO A 1090 -39.02 15.89 26.54
C PRO A 1090 -39.04 16.15 25.02
N LEU A 1091 -39.65 17.27 24.65
CA LEU A 1091 -39.31 18.01 23.43
C LEU A 1091 -38.26 19.08 23.80
N ILE A 1092 -37.18 19.22 23.05
CA ILE A 1092 -36.17 20.26 23.35
C ILE A 1092 -36.72 21.63 22.92
N LEU A 1093 -37.01 22.48 23.92
CA LEU A 1093 -37.53 23.83 23.78
C LEU A 1093 -36.45 24.85 24.21
N SER A 1094 -35.82 25.53 23.24
CA SER A 1094 -34.92 26.65 23.49
C SER A 1094 -35.71 27.96 23.61
N LEU A 1095 -36.09 28.31 24.84
CA LEU A 1095 -36.97 29.45 25.12
C LEU A 1095 -36.18 30.74 25.39
N ASN A 1096 -35.88 31.51 24.34
CA ASN A 1096 -35.27 32.83 24.49
C ASN A 1096 -36.33 33.89 24.87
N TYR A 1097 -36.26 34.36 26.11
CA TYR A 1097 -37.13 35.43 26.62
C TYR A 1097 -36.63 36.80 26.15
N ILE A 1098 -37.22 37.31 25.06
CA ILE A 1098 -37.02 38.69 24.62
C ILE A 1098 -38.13 39.55 25.24
N SER A 1099 -37.89 40.06 26.45
CA SER A 1099 -38.71 41.16 26.98
C SER A 1099 -38.29 42.46 26.31
N ASP A 1100 -39.17 43.02 25.48
CA ASP A 1100 -39.05 44.43 25.14
C ASP A 1100 -39.29 45.28 26.41
N SER A 1101 -38.56 46.36 26.55
CA SER A 1101 -38.40 47.07 27.84
C SER A 1101 -39.51 48.09 28.13
N GLN A 1102 -40.56 48.15 27.28
CA GLN A 1102 -41.65 49.13 27.39
C GLN A 1102 -43.05 48.57 27.05
N ASP A 1103 -43.46 47.43 27.62
CA ASP A 1103 -44.88 47.06 27.68
C ASP A 1103 -45.40 46.98 29.13
N ILE A 1104 -46.19 47.99 29.50
CA ILE A 1104 -46.85 48.11 30.80
C ILE A 1104 -48.36 48.08 30.58
N LYS A 1105 -48.94 46.93 30.15
CA LYS A 1105 -50.38 46.64 30.36
C LYS A 1105 -50.91 45.21 30.20
N GLY A 1106 -50.06 44.18 30.21
CA GLY A 1106 -50.49 42.82 30.61
C GLY A 1106 -51.55 42.14 29.71
N GLU A 1107 -51.45 42.23 28.39
CA GLU A 1107 -52.13 41.30 27.48
C GLU A 1107 -51.18 40.17 27.04
N ILE A 1108 -51.45 38.95 27.50
CA ILE A 1108 -50.60 37.78 27.21
C ILE A 1108 -50.79 37.34 25.75
N ARG A 1109 -49.93 37.82 24.86
CA ARG A 1109 -49.75 37.28 23.50
C ARG A 1109 -48.34 36.72 23.32
N ALA A 1110 -48.03 35.65 24.06
CA ALA A 1110 -46.80 34.89 23.87
C ALA A 1110 -46.80 34.21 22.48
N LYS A 1111 -46.11 34.84 21.51
CA LYS A 1111 -45.75 34.17 20.24
C LYS A 1111 -44.51 33.33 20.46
N PHE A 1112 -44.68 32.00 20.48
CA PHE A 1112 -43.55 31.08 20.49
C PHE A 1112 -43.05 30.86 19.06
N GLY A 1113 -41.79 31.23 18.81
CA GLY A 1113 -41.07 30.91 17.58
C GLY A 1113 -40.12 29.75 17.83
N PHE A 1114 -40.23 28.69 17.04
CA PHE A 1114 -39.35 27.52 17.13
C PHE A 1114 -38.26 27.64 16.05
N TYR A 1115 -37.00 27.62 16.47
CA TYR A 1115 -35.84 27.58 15.58
C TYR A 1115 -35.28 26.16 15.55
N PHE A 1116 -35.13 25.62 14.35
CA PHE A 1116 -34.46 24.34 14.12
C PHE A 1116 -33.18 24.60 13.32
N THR A 1117 -32.04 24.27 13.91
CA THR A 1117 -30.74 24.28 13.24
C THR A 1117 -30.40 22.83 12.91
N TYR A 1118 -30.28 22.49 11.63
CA TYR A 1118 -29.84 21.17 11.21
C TYR A 1118 -28.31 21.13 11.21
N ASP A 1119 -27.74 20.74 12.35
CA ASP A 1119 -26.36 20.23 12.44
C ASP A 1119 -26.38 18.78 11.92
N GLY A 1120 -25.65 18.52 10.84
CA GLY A 1120 -25.61 17.21 10.19
C GLY A 1120 -24.67 16.26 10.91
N ARG A 1121 -25.18 15.56 11.94
CA ARG A 1121 -24.54 14.40 12.58
C ARG A 1121 -25.57 13.33 12.95
#